data_AF-A0A918IBC3-F1
#
_entry.id   AF-A0A918IBC3-F1
#
_cell.length_a   1.000
_cell.length_b   1.000
_cell.length_c   1.000
_cell.angle_alpha   90.00
_cell.angle_beta   90.00
_cell.angle_gamma   90.00
#
_symmetry.space_group_name_H-M   'P 1'
#
loop_
_entity.id
_entity.type
_entity.pdbx_description
1 polymer ?
#
loop_
_entity_poly.entity_id
_entity_poly.type
_entity_poly.pdbx_seq_one_letter_code
_entity_poly.pdbx_strand_id
1 'polypeptide(L)'
;MRDTLEQLVVRHTHRIPAPTGAAGSGEVTARQFDAALMSVGFKLSAAALGHLSAQSEDVVADTAVRTLAAVRELVGDHVEHNVYFVDFPANVPDTVEFWMRCVDEALTDDSTRTGTLKQLISGVVDLLTLPSYGRYRHTYAEVLARHDELIPAAGDRLTVLDLGAPLEDEVTALYLALAGSSTPLGEDGLRDLEVLAGHCVTGPQPEVIPVRENRAVVNRARLRAGADLLLDTVTDVLRLACALSDGDVTLQEPTRFRGLSRPVRRALLAGLDAVVAASPAKLADVSAHREAFKRLGERLHPHEYPQWPHAVDVFAVARGERRAPSFEGRVEELLAAGDVTGAVRLLRSAPGKLFRALDRLLRTARTQEERDTVVAAAEEVAGEASGRVLLSVREHLYNRAEAGEGRRVFVSRRGRAWVTDDTRPPLLPPERERLSRALDQEIGRRLPAVDRLLVDPDVLDVALPLSGKATASGLGVLPRGSLSPVDGELLRFFVYWKESGGPTDYDLSALLLDADYETVTWLSWTALSDVEGEHSGDITEAPDGASEFINLRLGAVRGTFVVPQVDIYSGEGFEEVEESFFGFMLRESEQAGRPFEPRTVRMKSELRGPGRVALPLAFLRDADGRWHAKWLHLYLKGHPAANRVEGNRVSVATLLRGIVEREYLTVGYLAGLLAGRGTTVTEWDGTVAAPDGPVTYVGLQRPEGLHPDSRIVTPENLRDLIPE
;
A
#
# COMPACT_ATOMS: atom_id res chain seq x y z
N MET A 1 1.95 10.52 -23.78
CA MET A 1 1.48 11.41 -22.69
C MET A 1 -0.02 11.26 -22.49
N ARG A 2 -0.86 11.44 -23.53
CA ARG A 2 -2.31 11.18 -23.44
C ARG A 2 -2.63 9.77 -22.95
N ASP A 3 -2.04 8.74 -23.57
CA ASP A 3 -2.30 7.34 -23.18
C ASP A 3 -1.92 7.07 -21.72
N THR A 4 -0.79 7.63 -21.27
CA THR A 4 -0.35 7.57 -19.87
C THR A 4 -1.37 8.20 -18.92
N LEU A 5 -1.96 9.35 -19.28
CA LEU A 5 -2.96 10.02 -18.45
C LEU A 5 -4.28 9.24 -18.40
N GLU A 6 -4.73 8.67 -19.52
CA GLU A 6 -5.92 7.81 -19.57
C GLU A 6 -5.72 6.55 -18.69
N GLN A 7 -4.57 5.90 -18.79
CA GLN A 7 -4.20 4.75 -17.94
C GLN A 7 -4.20 5.12 -16.45
N LEU A 8 -3.66 6.29 -16.08
CA LEU A 8 -3.68 6.77 -14.70
C LEU A 8 -5.10 6.97 -14.19
N VAL A 9 -5.99 7.56 -14.99
CA VAL A 9 -7.39 7.74 -14.60
C VAL A 9 -8.06 6.37 -14.40
N VAL A 10 -7.97 5.46 -15.36
CA VAL A 10 -8.57 4.12 -15.25
C VAL A 10 -8.06 3.38 -14.02
N ARG A 11 -6.74 3.40 -13.79
CA ARG A 11 -6.08 2.72 -12.67
C ARG A 11 -6.49 3.25 -11.30
N HIS A 12 -6.66 4.56 -11.16
CA HIS A 12 -6.97 5.18 -9.87
C HIS A 12 -8.47 5.32 -9.58
N THR A 13 -9.32 5.24 -10.60
CA THR A 13 -10.74 5.60 -10.44
C THR A 13 -11.72 4.53 -10.93
N HIS A 14 -11.23 3.53 -11.67
CA HIS A 14 -12.05 2.58 -12.43
C HIS A 14 -13.08 3.28 -13.33
N ARG A 15 -12.73 4.46 -13.86
CA ARG A 15 -13.53 5.19 -14.85
C ARG A 15 -12.82 5.24 -16.18
N ILE A 16 -13.61 5.12 -17.24
CA ILE A 16 -13.20 5.35 -18.61
C ILE A 16 -13.49 6.82 -18.92
N PRO A 17 -12.48 7.66 -19.17
CA PRO A 17 -12.69 9.03 -19.63
C PRO A 17 -13.64 9.04 -20.83
N ALA A 18 -14.69 9.87 -20.80
CA ALA A 18 -15.67 9.92 -21.87
C ALA A 18 -14.97 10.28 -23.20
N PRO A 19 -14.95 9.37 -24.19
CA PRO A 19 -14.26 9.66 -25.44
C PRO A 19 -15.00 10.73 -26.22
N THR A 20 -14.24 11.66 -26.79
CA THR A 20 -14.75 12.67 -27.72
C THR A 20 -14.49 12.19 -29.14
N GLY A 21 -15.56 12.01 -29.92
CA GLY A 21 -15.48 11.39 -31.24
C GLY A 21 -16.72 11.63 -32.08
N ALA A 22 -16.70 11.14 -33.33
CA ALA A 22 -17.86 11.19 -34.20
C ALA A 22 -18.94 10.22 -33.68
N ALA A 23 -20.19 10.69 -33.63
CA ALA A 23 -21.33 9.81 -33.38
C ALA A 23 -21.40 8.74 -34.48
N GLY A 24 -21.73 7.50 -34.10
CA GLY A 24 -21.75 6.36 -35.00
C GLY A 24 -22.48 5.16 -34.42
N SER A 25 -22.26 3.99 -35.02
CA SER A 25 -22.93 2.73 -34.68
C SER A 25 -21.97 1.70 -34.06
N GLY A 26 -21.19 2.10 -33.06
CA GLY A 26 -20.17 1.27 -32.40
C GLY A 26 -20.71 0.19 -31.46
N GLU A 27 -22.01 -0.11 -31.47
CA GLU A 27 -22.67 -1.09 -30.58
C GLU A 27 -22.00 -2.47 -30.59
N VAL A 28 -21.65 -2.98 -31.78
CA VAL A 28 -21.00 -4.29 -31.92
C VAL A 28 -19.61 -4.27 -31.28
N THR A 29 -18.80 -3.26 -31.61
CA THR A 29 -17.45 -3.09 -31.05
C THR A 29 -17.49 -2.88 -29.54
N ALA A 30 -18.48 -2.14 -29.02
CA ALA A 30 -18.65 -1.91 -27.59
C ALA A 30 -18.98 -3.19 -26.84
N ARG A 31 -19.82 -4.07 -27.41
CA ARG A 31 -20.10 -5.41 -26.85
C ARG A 31 -18.90 -6.34 -26.90
N GLN A 32 -18.11 -6.29 -27.97
CA GLN A 32 -16.87 -7.06 -28.06
C GLN A 32 -15.85 -6.60 -27.03
N PHE A 33 -15.74 -5.28 -26.80
CA PHE A 33 -14.92 -4.71 -25.76
C PHE A 33 -15.39 -5.15 -24.37
N ASP A 34 -16.69 -5.11 -24.08
CA ASP A 34 -17.25 -5.59 -22.82
C ASP A 34 -16.97 -7.08 -22.58
N ALA A 35 -17.12 -7.92 -23.61
CA ALA A 35 -16.77 -9.34 -23.54
C ALA A 35 -15.26 -9.56 -23.27
N ALA A 36 -14.39 -8.76 -23.88
CA ALA A 36 -12.96 -8.79 -23.63
C ALA A 36 -12.63 -8.39 -22.18
N LEU A 37 -13.30 -7.37 -21.63
CA LEU A 37 -13.17 -6.99 -20.22
C LEU A 37 -13.59 -8.12 -19.28
N MET A 38 -14.69 -8.83 -19.59
CA MET A 38 -15.17 -9.94 -18.75
C MET A 38 -14.18 -11.10 -18.67
N SER A 39 -13.36 -11.30 -19.70
CA SER A 39 -12.29 -12.32 -19.68
C SER A 39 -11.18 -12.00 -18.66
N VAL A 40 -11.04 -10.74 -18.26
CA VAL A 40 -10.05 -10.27 -17.29
C VAL A 40 -10.67 -9.76 -15.99
N GLY A 41 -11.95 -10.10 -15.73
CA GLY A 41 -12.62 -9.78 -14.46
C GLY A 41 -13.21 -8.37 -14.38
N PHE A 42 -13.40 -7.69 -15.51
CA PHE A 42 -14.01 -6.36 -15.58
C PHE A 42 -15.28 -6.38 -16.45
N LYS A 43 -16.11 -5.35 -16.33
CA LYS A 43 -17.23 -5.10 -17.26
C LYS A 43 -17.52 -3.61 -17.35
N LEU A 44 -18.14 -3.16 -18.42
CA LEU A 44 -18.65 -1.81 -18.53
C LEU A 44 -19.93 -1.66 -17.70
N SER A 45 -20.11 -0.49 -17.08
CA SER A 45 -21.41 -0.10 -16.58
C SER A 45 -22.38 0.15 -17.73
N ALA A 46 -23.69 0.04 -17.47
CA ALA A 46 -24.71 0.29 -18.50
C ALA A 46 -24.57 1.67 -19.17
N ALA A 47 -24.17 2.69 -18.40
CA ALA A 47 -23.92 4.04 -18.91
C ALA A 47 -22.69 4.08 -19.83
N ALA A 48 -21.59 3.42 -19.46
CA ALA A 48 -20.38 3.35 -20.28
C ALA A 48 -20.65 2.60 -21.59
N LEU A 49 -21.31 1.44 -21.51
CA LEU A 49 -21.67 0.65 -22.68
C LEU A 49 -22.60 1.44 -23.63
N GLY A 50 -23.63 2.11 -23.08
CA GLY A 50 -24.54 2.93 -23.85
C GLY A 50 -23.85 4.12 -24.53
N HIS A 51 -22.94 4.79 -23.81
CA HIS A 51 -22.18 5.90 -24.38
C HIS A 51 -21.26 5.45 -25.52
N LEU A 52 -20.50 4.36 -25.32
CA LEU A 52 -19.60 3.82 -26.34
C LEU A 52 -20.37 3.30 -27.56
N SER A 53 -21.54 2.68 -27.36
CA SER A 53 -22.37 2.19 -28.47
C SER A 53 -22.84 3.29 -29.42
N ALA A 54 -22.93 4.55 -28.94
CA ALA A 54 -23.32 5.71 -29.72
C ALA A 54 -22.14 6.39 -30.46
N GLN A 55 -20.90 5.92 -30.25
CA GLN A 55 -19.70 6.43 -30.93
C GLN A 55 -19.43 5.64 -32.22
N SER A 56 -18.56 6.16 -33.09
CA SER A 56 -18.02 5.40 -34.23
C SER A 56 -17.18 4.21 -33.77
N GLU A 57 -17.14 3.14 -34.57
CA GLU A 57 -16.36 1.92 -34.28
C GLU A 57 -14.89 2.21 -33.97
N ASP A 58 -14.24 3.10 -34.74
CA ASP A 58 -12.83 3.49 -34.54
C ASP A 58 -12.59 4.07 -33.14
N VAL A 59 -13.48 4.95 -32.66
CA VAL A 59 -13.37 5.56 -31.33
C VAL A 59 -13.53 4.52 -30.23
N VAL A 60 -14.46 3.56 -30.41
CA VAL A 60 -14.66 2.48 -29.44
C VAL A 60 -13.45 1.55 -29.43
N ALA A 61 -12.91 1.19 -30.59
CA ALA A 61 -11.73 0.34 -30.70
C ALA A 61 -10.50 0.98 -30.05
N ASP A 62 -10.27 2.26 -30.30
CA ASP A 62 -9.19 3.04 -29.70
C ASP A 62 -9.29 3.09 -28.17
N THR A 63 -10.49 3.37 -27.64
CA THR A 63 -10.74 3.32 -26.20
C THR A 63 -10.53 1.92 -25.64
N ALA A 64 -11.03 0.89 -26.32
CA ALA A 64 -10.90 -0.50 -25.91
C ALA A 64 -9.43 -0.92 -25.78
N VAL A 65 -8.58 -0.61 -26.77
CA VAL A 65 -7.15 -0.93 -26.74
C VAL A 65 -6.46 -0.32 -25.50
N ARG A 66 -6.70 0.97 -25.24
CA ARG A 66 -6.05 1.67 -24.12
C ARG A 66 -6.57 1.21 -22.76
N THR A 67 -7.88 1.02 -22.62
CA THR A 67 -8.48 0.55 -21.38
C THR A 67 -8.12 -0.89 -21.09
N LEU A 68 -8.13 -1.79 -22.09
CA LEU A 68 -7.71 -3.19 -21.93
C LEU A 68 -6.25 -3.28 -21.47
N ALA A 69 -5.36 -2.49 -22.03
CA ALA A 69 -3.97 -2.45 -21.56
C ALA A 69 -3.88 -2.09 -20.07
N ALA A 70 -4.62 -1.06 -19.63
CA ALA A 70 -4.63 -0.63 -18.22
C ALA A 70 -5.19 -1.70 -17.28
N VAL A 71 -6.31 -2.34 -17.63
CA VAL A 71 -6.92 -3.35 -16.75
C VAL A 71 -6.15 -4.67 -16.74
N ARG A 72 -5.51 -5.05 -17.85
CA ARG A 72 -4.64 -6.22 -17.91
C ARG A 72 -3.42 -6.04 -17.00
N GLU A 73 -2.80 -4.87 -17.02
CA GLU A 73 -1.70 -4.53 -16.11
C GLU A 73 -2.15 -4.54 -14.63
N LEU A 74 -3.37 -4.04 -14.35
CA LEU A 74 -3.97 -4.04 -13.01
C LEU A 74 -4.13 -5.44 -12.42
N VAL A 75 -4.52 -6.43 -13.23
CA VAL A 75 -4.69 -7.83 -12.79
C VAL A 75 -3.41 -8.65 -12.90
N GLY A 76 -2.43 -8.20 -13.68
CA GLY A 76 -1.19 -8.93 -13.98
C GLY A 76 -1.19 -9.70 -15.31
N ASP A 77 -2.24 -9.57 -16.14
CA ASP A 77 -2.38 -10.27 -17.44
C ASP A 77 -1.57 -9.63 -18.59
N HIS A 78 -0.70 -8.66 -18.29
CA HIS A 78 0.19 -8.04 -19.28
C HIS A 78 1.46 -8.87 -19.53
N VAL A 79 1.67 -9.95 -18.78
CA VAL A 79 2.82 -10.86 -18.88
C VAL A 79 2.38 -12.30 -19.15
N GLU A 80 3.31 -13.11 -19.66
CA GLU A 80 3.07 -14.54 -19.89
C GLU A 80 3.38 -15.35 -18.62
N HIS A 81 2.33 -15.74 -17.90
CA HIS A 81 2.44 -16.54 -16.68
C HIS A 81 2.68 -18.03 -16.97
N ASN A 82 3.94 -18.46 -16.87
CA ASN A 82 4.34 -19.86 -17.05
C ASN A 82 4.48 -20.58 -15.69
N VAL A 83 4.60 -21.91 -15.70
CA VAL A 83 4.76 -22.78 -14.53
C VAL A 83 5.86 -23.80 -14.78
N TYR A 84 6.54 -24.29 -13.75
CA TYR A 84 7.60 -25.28 -13.94
C TYR A 84 7.01 -26.66 -14.33
N PHE A 85 5.91 -27.06 -13.69
CA PHE A 85 5.18 -28.27 -14.04
C PHE A 85 4.01 -27.96 -14.97
N VAL A 86 4.10 -28.38 -16.24
CA VAL A 86 3.13 -28.03 -17.31
C VAL A 86 1.66 -28.32 -16.97
N ASP A 87 1.39 -29.37 -16.19
CA ASP A 87 0.04 -29.81 -15.82
C ASP A 87 -0.44 -29.23 -14.47
N PHE A 88 0.33 -28.33 -13.82
CA PHE A 88 -0.01 -27.74 -12.51
C PHE A 88 -1.44 -27.16 -12.48
N PRO A 89 -2.24 -27.45 -11.44
CA PRO A 89 -1.88 -28.12 -10.18
C PRO A 89 -1.89 -29.65 -10.21
N ALA A 90 -2.29 -30.26 -11.33
CA ALA A 90 -2.27 -31.71 -11.46
C ALA A 90 -0.83 -32.23 -11.62
N ASN A 91 -0.59 -33.45 -11.12
CA ASN A 91 0.66 -34.20 -11.33
C ASN A 91 1.93 -33.49 -10.82
N VAL A 92 1.83 -32.62 -9.82
CA VAL A 92 3.00 -32.14 -9.08
C VAL A 92 3.66 -33.33 -8.38
N PRO A 93 4.96 -33.60 -8.62
CA PRO A 93 5.65 -34.77 -8.06
C PRO A 93 5.97 -34.59 -6.57
N ASP A 94 6.24 -35.70 -5.88
CA ASP A 94 6.92 -35.64 -4.59
C ASP A 94 8.27 -34.92 -4.73
N THR A 95 8.60 -34.07 -3.76
CA THR A 95 9.78 -33.19 -3.80
C THR A 95 11.08 -33.99 -3.93
N VAL A 96 11.24 -35.06 -3.14
CA VAL A 96 12.49 -35.84 -3.12
C VAL A 96 12.57 -36.71 -4.37
N GLU A 97 11.46 -37.32 -4.79
CA GLU A 97 11.42 -38.08 -6.05
C GLU A 97 11.75 -37.20 -7.26
N PHE A 98 11.25 -35.96 -7.28
CA PHE A 98 11.57 -34.99 -8.31
C PHE A 98 13.06 -34.65 -8.35
N TRP A 99 13.68 -34.34 -7.21
CA TRP A 99 15.11 -34.08 -7.15
C TRP A 99 15.93 -35.29 -7.59
N MET A 100 15.53 -36.50 -7.21
CA MET A 100 16.18 -37.74 -7.65
C MET A 100 16.05 -37.94 -9.16
N ARG A 101 14.91 -37.60 -9.76
CA ARG A 101 14.74 -37.61 -11.22
C ARG A 101 15.69 -36.63 -11.90
N CYS A 102 15.84 -35.40 -11.38
CA CYS A 102 16.81 -34.44 -11.91
C CYS A 102 18.25 -34.97 -11.84
N VAL A 103 18.61 -35.65 -10.75
CA VAL A 103 19.92 -36.29 -10.60
C VAL A 103 20.09 -37.43 -11.61
N ASP A 104 19.09 -38.28 -11.79
CA ASP A 104 19.12 -39.37 -12.77
C ASP A 104 19.29 -38.84 -14.21
N GLU A 105 18.51 -37.83 -14.59
CA GLU A 105 18.65 -37.13 -15.87
C GLU A 105 20.09 -36.60 -16.04
N ALA A 106 20.64 -35.92 -15.03
CA ALA A 106 22.00 -35.40 -15.07
C ALA A 106 23.10 -36.48 -15.12
N LEU A 107 22.83 -37.68 -14.60
CA LEU A 107 23.71 -38.84 -14.69
C LEU A 107 23.63 -39.55 -16.04
N THR A 108 22.53 -39.40 -16.78
CA THR A 108 22.38 -39.92 -18.14
C THR A 108 22.95 -38.98 -19.20
N ASP A 109 23.04 -37.69 -18.92
CA ASP A 109 23.71 -36.71 -19.77
C ASP A 109 25.25 -36.75 -19.58
N ASP A 110 25.96 -37.10 -20.65
CA ASP A 110 27.42 -37.22 -20.65
C ASP A 110 28.13 -35.90 -20.31
N SER A 111 27.50 -34.74 -20.58
CA SER A 111 28.08 -33.42 -20.31
C SER A 111 28.10 -33.08 -18.82
N THR A 112 27.11 -33.55 -18.05
CA THR A 112 26.97 -33.26 -16.60
C THR A 112 27.37 -34.43 -15.71
N ARG A 113 27.33 -35.67 -16.22
CA ARG A 113 27.55 -36.92 -15.46
C ARG A 113 28.76 -36.89 -14.53
N THR A 114 29.92 -36.45 -15.02
CA THR A 114 31.16 -36.46 -14.23
C THR A 114 31.09 -35.47 -13.05
N GLY A 115 30.49 -34.30 -13.29
CA GLY A 115 30.24 -33.29 -12.25
C GLY A 115 29.27 -33.81 -11.19
N THR A 116 28.15 -34.39 -11.63
CA THR A 116 27.12 -34.95 -10.74
C THR A 116 27.67 -36.10 -9.88
N LEU A 117 28.42 -37.04 -10.46
CA LEU A 117 29.06 -38.12 -9.70
C LEU A 117 30.00 -37.60 -8.61
N LYS A 118 30.80 -36.57 -8.92
CA LYS A 118 31.71 -35.97 -7.94
C LYS A 118 30.94 -35.34 -6.76
N GLN A 119 29.83 -34.67 -7.05
CA GLN A 119 28.95 -34.09 -6.03
C GLN A 119 28.33 -35.16 -5.15
N LEU A 120 27.77 -36.22 -5.74
CA LEU A 120 27.23 -37.38 -5.01
C LEU A 120 28.26 -38.02 -4.08
N ILE A 121 29.51 -38.19 -4.52
CA ILE A 121 30.60 -38.71 -3.69
C ILE A 121 30.89 -37.78 -2.50
N SER A 122 30.75 -36.47 -2.67
CA SER A 122 30.95 -35.49 -1.60
C SER A 122 29.79 -35.43 -0.59
N GLY A 123 28.66 -36.06 -0.90
CA GLY A 123 27.47 -36.12 -0.05
C GLY A 123 26.55 -34.90 -0.15
N VAL A 124 26.82 -33.96 -1.06
CA VAL A 124 26.01 -32.77 -1.31
C VAL A 124 25.86 -32.57 -2.81
N VAL A 125 24.63 -32.34 -3.28
CA VAL A 125 24.32 -32.01 -4.67
C VAL A 125 23.76 -30.59 -4.73
N ASP A 126 24.33 -29.78 -5.60
CA ASP A 126 23.83 -28.46 -5.95
C ASP A 126 22.82 -28.61 -7.10
N LEU A 127 21.54 -28.39 -6.79
CA LEU A 127 20.44 -28.52 -7.75
C LEU A 127 20.59 -27.58 -8.94
N LEU A 128 21.20 -26.41 -8.76
CA LEU A 128 21.41 -25.41 -9.81
C LEU A 128 22.40 -25.88 -10.88
N THR A 129 23.16 -26.94 -10.60
CA THR A 129 24.07 -27.56 -11.58
C THR A 129 23.38 -28.64 -12.42
N LEU A 130 22.15 -29.02 -12.08
CA LEU A 130 21.39 -30.05 -12.78
C LEU A 130 20.67 -29.43 -13.98
N PRO A 131 20.81 -29.99 -15.20
CA PRO A 131 20.35 -29.36 -16.43
C PRO A 131 18.83 -29.21 -16.51
N SER A 132 18.10 -30.05 -15.77
CA SER A 132 16.65 -30.07 -15.76
C SER A 132 16.02 -29.17 -14.71
N TYR A 133 16.77 -28.58 -13.76
CA TYR A 133 16.24 -27.87 -12.59
C TYR A 133 16.21 -26.35 -12.79
N GLY A 134 15.22 -25.68 -12.17
CA GLY A 134 15.16 -24.21 -12.06
C GLY A 134 14.78 -23.45 -13.33
N ARG A 135 14.40 -24.14 -14.42
CA ARG A 135 14.06 -23.54 -15.72
C ARG A 135 12.85 -24.20 -16.34
N TYR A 136 12.06 -23.41 -17.08
CA TYR A 136 10.92 -23.93 -17.85
C TYR A 136 11.40 -24.94 -18.91
N ARG A 137 10.77 -26.11 -18.93
CA ARG A 137 11.04 -27.19 -19.91
C ARG A 137 10.06 -27.18 -21.09
N HIS A 138 9.22 -26.17 -21.16
CA HIS A 138 8.16 -26.00 -22.15
C HIS A 138 7.87 -24.51 -22.34
N THR A 139 7.24 -24.20 -23.46
CA THR A 139 6.75 -22.87 -23.82
C THR A 139 5.44 -22.55 -23.11
N TYR A 140 5.09 -21.26 -23.06
CA TYR A 140 3.78 -20.84 -22.56
C TYR A 140 2.62 -21.39 -23.43
N ALA A 141 2.81 -21.46 -24.75
CA ALA A 141 1.84 -22.04 -25.67
C ALA A 141 1.54 -23.53 -25.37
N GLU A 142 2.55 -24.29 -24.95
CA GLU A 142 2.36 -25.69 -24.53
C GLU A 142 1.61 -25.79 -23.21
N VAL A 143 1.81 -24.85 -22.26
CA VAL A 143 0.95 -24.76 -21.07
C VAL A 143 -0.49 -24.51 -21.50
N LEU A 144 -0.75 -23.48 -22.31
CA LEU A 144 -2.11 -23.19 -22.77
C LEU A 144 -2.79 -24.38 -23.45
N ALA A 145 -2.05 -25.17 -24.22
CA ALA A 145 -2.58 -26.37 -24.89
C ALA A 145 -2.90 -27.54 -23.93
N ARG A 146 -2.38 -27.52 -22.70
CA ARG A 146 -2.63 -28.54 -21.66
C ARG A 146 -3.78 -28.19 -20.72
N HIS A 147 -4.19 -26.93 -20.69
CA HIS A 147 -5.23 -26.43 -19.79
C HIS A 147 -6.50 -26.12 -20.57
N ASP A 148 -7.62 -26.63 -20.07
CA ASP A 148 -8.93 -26.28 -20.61
C ASP A 148 -9.26 -24.80 -20.36
N GLU A 149 -10.22 -24.26 -21.10
CA GLU A 149 -10.73 -22.92 -20.83
C GLU A 149 -11.40 -22.86 -19.44
N LEU A 150 -11.22 -21.72 -18.76
CA LEU A 150 -11.92 -21.46 -17.51
C LEU A 150 -13.43 -21.44 -17.75
N ILE A 151 -14.16 -22.23 -16.97
CA ILE A 151 -15.63 -22.15 -16.95
C ILE A 151 -16.03 -21.03 -15.99
N PRO A 152 -16.73 -19.99 -16.47
CA PRO A 152 -17.29 -18.93 -15.64
C PRO A 152 -18.17 -19.48 -14.51
N ALA A 153 -17.84 -19.16 -13.25
CA ALA A 153 -18.76 -19.40 -12.13
C ALA A 153 -19.73 -18.23 -11.97
N ALA A 154 -20.94 -18.50 -11.48
CA ALA A 154 -21.93 -17.48 -11.18
C ALA A 154 -21.47 -16.50 -10.06
N GLY A 155 -20.60 -16.97 -9.17
CA GLY A 155 -20.00 -16.18 -8.09
C GLY A 155 -18.72 -15.42 -8.46
N ASP A 156 -18.28 -15.48 -9.73
CA ASP A 156 -17.08 -14.74 -10.12
C ASP A 156 -17.32 -13.23 -10.05
N ARG A 157 -16.56 -12.58 -9.17
CA ARG A 157 -16.60 -11.14 -8.96
C ARG A 157 -16.11 -10.41 -10.22
N LEU A 158 -16.93 -9.51 -10.75
CA LEU A 158 -16.56 -8.58 -11.81
C LEU A 158 -16.39 -7.17 -11.25
N THR A 159 -15.36 -6.46 -11.70
CA THR A 159 -15.16 -5.04 -11.37
C THR A 159 -15.77 -4.17 -12.47
N VAL A 160 -16.64 -3.26 -12.08
CA VAL A 160 -17.34 -2.38 -13.03
C VAL A 160 -16.46 -1.18 -13.38
N LEU A 161 -16.29 -0.92 -14.68
CA LEU A 161 -15.72 0.30 -15.22
C LEU A 161 -16.82 1.29 -15.58
N ASP A 162 -16.79 2.45 -14.96
CA ASP A 162 -17.80 3.49 -15.18
C ASP A 162 -17.44 4.48 -16.27
N LEU A 163 -18.47 5.14 -16.80
CA LEU A 163 -18.26 6.32 -17.62
C LEU A 163 -17.79 7.48 -16.74
N GLY A 164 -16.62 8.02 -17.06
CA GLY A 164 -16.07 9.23 -16.46
C GLY A 164 -16.48 10.51 -17.19
N ALA A 165 -15.99 11.63 -16.68
CA ALA A 165 -16.02 12.92 -17.37
C ALA A 165 -15.02 12.94 -18.55
N PRO A 166 -14.96 14.02 -19.35
CA PRO A 166 -13.89 14.22 -20.32
C PRO A 166 -12.51 14.09 -19.67
N LEU A 167 -11.53 13.62 -20.43
CA LEU A 167 -10.18 13.29 -19.91
C LEU A 167 -9.55 14.41 -19.08
N GLU A 168 -9.59 15.65 -19.54
CA GLU A 168 -8.97 16.78 -18.83
C GLU A 168 -9.63 17.04 -17.45
N ASP A 169 -10.93 16.80 -17.33
CA ASP A 169 -11.66 16.96 -16.08
C ASP A 169 -11.30 15.84 -15.09
N GLU A 170 -11.25 14.58 -15.56
CA GLU A 170 -10.82 13.43 -14.75
C GLU A 170 -9.35 13.57 -14.29
N VAL A 171 -8.46 14.01 -15.18
CA VAL A 171 -7.04 14.26 -14.86
C VAL A 171 -6.90 15.39 -13.84
N THR A 172 -7.65 16.47 -13.99
CA THR A 172 -7.66 17.58 -13.03
C THR A 172 -8.19 17.11 -11.67
N ALA A 173 -9.29 16.35 -11.65
CA ALA A 173 -9.87 15.82 -10.42
C ALA A 173 -8.90 14.87 -9.70
N LEU A 174 -8.25 13.96 -10.44
CA LEU A 174 -7.25 13.04 -9.89
C LEU A 174 -6.03 13.78 -9.34
N TYR A 175 -5.53 14.79 -10.06
CA TYR A 175 -4.45 15.65 -9.57
C TYR A 175 -4.81 16.31 -8.24
N LEU A 176 -5.98 16.95 -8.16
CA LEU A 176 -6.43 17.63 -6.95
C LEU A 176 -6.59 16.66 -5.77
N ALA A 177 -7.15 15.46 -6.02
CA ALA A 177 -7.33 14.42 -5.01
C ALA A 177 -5.99 13.90 -4.46
N LEU A 178 -5.02 13.60 -5.33
CA LEU A 178 -3.70 13.10 -4.91
C LEU A 178 -2.86 14.21 -4.24
N ALA A 179 -2.84 15.41 -4.82
CA ALA A 179 -2.07 16.54 -4.28
C ALA A 179 -2.63 17.01 -2.93
N GLY A 180 -3.95 17.09 -2.79
CA GLY A 180 -4.65 17.51 -1.56
C GLY A 180 -4.78 16.44 -0.48
N SER A 181 -4.32 15.20 -0.75
CA SER A 181 -4.52 14.08 0.17
C SER A 181 -3.98 14.33 1.59
N SER A 182 -4.82 14.06 2.60
CA SER A 182 -4.47 14.16 4.03
C SER A 182 -3.62 12.98 4.52
N THR A 183 -3.54 11.91 3.73
CA THR A 183 -2.74 10.72 3.98
C THR A 183 -1.53 10.70 3.05
N PRO A 184 -0.33 10.36 3.55
CA PRO A 184 0.85 10.34 2.69
C PRO A 184 0.75 9.28 1.59
N LEU A 185 1.12 9.65 0.35
CA LEU A 185 1.16 8.73 -0.79
C LEU A 185 2.35 7.76 -0.71
N GLY A 186 2.15 6.54 -1.23
CA GLY A 186 3.22 5.58 -1.53
C GLY A 186 4.11 6.03 -2.70
N GLU A 187 5.10 5.24 -3.06
CA GLU A 187 6.07 5.62 -4.09
C GLU A 187 5.43 5.79 -5.47
N ASP A 188 4.64 4.82 -5.92
CA ASP A 188 3.93 4.93 -7.21
C ASP A 188 2.93 6.08 -7.22
N GLY A 189 2.22 6.31 -6.10
CA GLY A 189 1.35 7.47 -5.96
C GLY A 189 2.10 8.81 -6.07
N LEU A 190 3.36 8.89 -5.62
CA LEU A 190 4.21 10.08 -5.81
C LEU A 190 4.70 10.20 -7.26
N ARG A 191 5.02 9.09 -7.94
CA ARG A 191 5.38 9.08 -9.36
C ARG A 191 4.21 9.55 -10.23
N ASP A 192 3.02 9.05 -9.96
CA ASP A 192 1.78 9.45 -10.64
C ASP A 192 1.46 10.92 -10.39
N LEU A 193 1.61 11.37 -9.14
CA LEU A 193 1.46 12.78 -8.80
C LEU A 193 2.49 13.66 -9.53
N GLU A 194 3.72 13.19 -9.79
CA GLU A 194 4.68 13.97 -10.58
C GLU A 194 4.21 14.18 -12.02
N VAL A 195 3.67 13.12 -12.66
CA VAL A 195 3.12 13.20 -14.02
C VAL A 195 1.93 14.16 -14.05
N LEU A 196 0.97 13.98 -13.13
CA LEU A 196 -0.24 14.80 -13.03
C LEU A 196 0.08 16.26 -12.70
N ALA A 197 0.98 16.51 -11.74
CA ALA A 197 1.38 17.86 -11.37
C ALA A 197 2.09 18.59 -12.52
N GLY A 198 2.84 17.86 -13.35
CA GLY A 198 3.44 18.41 -14.57
C GLY A 198 2.39 18.87 -15.58
N HIS A 199 1.35 18.06 -15.82
CA HIS A 199 0.25 18.38 -16.73
C HIS A 199 -0.64 19.50 -16.18
N CYS A 200 -1.01 19.44 -14.91
CA CYS A 200 -1.94 20.37 -14.26
C CYS A 200 -1.29 21.65 -13.70
N VAL A 201 0.00 21.92 -13.99
CA VAL A 201 0.76 23.01 -13.35
C VAL A 201 0.16 24.41 -13.60
N THR A 202 -0.49 24.61 -14.74
CA THR A 202 -1.18 25.86 -15.11
C THR A 202 -2.67 25.86 -14.75
N GLY A 203 -3.21 24.73 -14.29
CA GLY A 203 -4.60 24.54 -13.95
C GLY A 203 -4.90 24.84 -12.48
N PRO A 204 -6.13 24.51 -12.02
CA PRO A 204 -6.52 24.59 -10.62
C PRO A 204 -5.53 23.87 -9.70
N GLN A 205 -5.26 24.44 -8.53
CA GLN A 205 -4.36 23.88 -7.53
C GLN A 205 -5.16 23.51 -6.28
N PRO A 206 -4.75 22.49 -5.52
CA PRO A 206 -5.41 22.16 -4.26
C PRO A 206 -5.30 23.34 -3.29
N GLU A 207 -6.36 23.61 -2.53
CA GLU A 207 -6.38 24.69 -1.54
C GLU A 207 -5.30 24.49 -0.46
N VAL A 208 -5.10 23.24 -0.04
CA VAL A 208 -4.11 22.84 0.95
C VAL A 208 -3.39 21.58 0.48
N ILE A 209 -2.07 21.55 0.67
CA ILE A 209 -1.25 20.34 0.49
C ILE A 209 -0.69 19.94 1.86
N PRO A 210 -1.42 19.13 2.65
CA PRO A 210 -1.05 18.84 4.04
C PRO A 210 0.18 17.91 4.14
N VAL A 211 0.35 17.01 3.17
CA VAL A 211 1.49 16.08 3.10
C VAL A 211 2.70 16.78 2.47
N ARG A 212 3.81 16.81 3.21
CA ARG A 212 5.03 17.56 2.81
C ARG A 212 5.73 16.94 1.61
N GLU A 213 5.63 15.63 1.44
CA GLU A 213 6.18 14.93 0.27
C GLU A 213 5.42 15.26 -1.01
N ASN A 214 4.08 15.24 -0.98
CA ASN A 214 3.24 15.64 -2.11
C ASN A 214 3.57 17.09 -2.53
N ARG A 215 3.73 17.97 -1.55
CA ARG A 215 4.14 19.37 -1.76
C ARG A 215 5.48 19.50 -2.48
N ALA A 216 6.46 18.66 -2.13
CA ALA A 216 7.76 18.67 -2.78
C ALA A 216 7.67 18.27 -4.26
N VAL A 217 6.86 17.25 -4.57
CA VAL A 217 6.57 16.81 -5.94
C VAL A 217 5.86 17.89 -6.74
N VAL A 218 4.79 18.48 -6.17
CA VAL A 218 4.06 19.59 -6.81
C VAL A 218 4.99 20.79 -7.06
N ASN A 219 5.83 21.17 -6.08
CA ASN A 219 6.78 22.25 -6.25
C ASN A 219 7.86 21.96 -7.30
N ARG A 220 8.23 20.70 -7.54
CA ARG A 220 9.15 20.33 -8.64
C ARG A 220 8.52 20.69 -9.99
N ALA A 221 7.24 20.37 -10.20
CA ALA A 221 6.51 20.74 -11.40
C ALA A 221 6.37 22.27 -11.54
N ARG A 222 5.98 22.96 -10.46
CA ARG A 222 5.83 24.42 -10.43
C ARG A 222 7.13 25.14 -10.76
N LEU A 223 8.25 24.69 -10.19
CA LEU A 223 9.57 25.27 -10.47
C LEU A 223 9.98 25.10 -11.94
N ARG A 224 9.71 23.93 -12.54
CA ARG A 224 9.96 23.68 -13.97
C ARG A 224 9.14 24.60 -14.86
N ALA A 225 7.90 24.91 -14.47
CA ALA A 225 7.01 25.82 -15.18
C ALA A 225 7.27 27.31 -14.88
N GLY A 226 8.19 27.64 -13.97
CA GLY A 226 8.44 29.02 -13.55
C GLY A 226 7.34 29.64 -12.68
N ALA A 227 6.48 28.81 -12.07
CA ALA A 227 5.44 29.24 -11.14
C ALA A 227 5.97 29.38 -9.71
N ASP A 228 5.28 30.18 -8.89
CA ASP A 228 5.65 30.43 -7.49
C ASP A 228 5.61 29.15 -6.65
N LEU A 229 6.59 28.98 -5.76
CA LEU A 229 6.68 27.80 -4.90
C LEU A 229 5.68 27.88 -3.72
N LEU A 230 5.06 26.75 -3.40
CA LEU A 230 4.18 26.58 -2.26
C LEU A 230 5.01 26.11 -1.06
N LEU A 231 5.53 27.04 -0.26
CA LEU A 231 6.44 26.75 0.86
C LEU A 231 5.83 27.20 2.19
N ASP A 232 5.94 26.35 3.21
CA ASP A 232 5.58 26.70 4.58
C ASP A 232 6.77 26.52 5.53
N THR A 233 7.58 25.48 5.38
CA THR A 233 8.75 25.26 6.27
C THR A 233 10.06 25.35 5.51
N VAL A 234 11.17 25.61 6.22
CA VAL A 234 12.53 25.50 5.65
C VAL A 234 12.80 24.08 5.14
N THR A 235 12.18 23.08 5.76
CA THR A 235 12.26 21.67 5.37
C THR A 235 11.52 21.40 4.06
N ASP A 236 10.49 22.17 3.70
CA ASP A 236 9.83 22.07 2.39
C ASP A 236 10.82 22.42 1.26
N VAL A 237 11.69 23.42 1.48
CA VAL A 237 12.77 23.76 0.53
C VAL A 237 13.80 22.63 0.44
N LEU A 238 14.17 22.04 1.58
CA LEU A 238 15.07 20.88 1.60
C LEU A 238 14.49 19.70 0.81
N ARG A 239 13.21 19.36 1.01
CA ARG A 239 12.53 18.29 0.26
C ARG A 239 12.46 18.58 -1.24
N LEU A 240 12.18 19.83 -1.63
CA LEU A 240 12.22 20.23 -3.03
C LEU A 240 13.63 20.07 -3.62
N ALA A 241 14.67 20.45 -2.88
CA ALA A 241 16.05 20.24 -3.33
C ALA A 241 16.41 18.75 -3.49
N CYS A 242 15.87 17.89 -2.62
CA CYS A 242 15.98 16.43 -2.75
C CYS A 242 15.29 15.95 -4.03
N ALA A 243 14.04 16.36 -4.27
CA ALA A 243 13.29 16.01 -5.48
C ALA A 243 14.02 16.43 -6.77
N LEU A 244 14.62 17.63 -6.78
CA LEU A 244 15.40 18.15 -7.91
C LEU A 244 16.72 17.38 -8.16
N SER A 245 17.15 16.59 -7.19
CA SER A 245 18.34 15.74 -7.28
C SER A 245 18.00 14.26 -7.48
N ASP A 246 16.72 13.93 -7.73
CA ASP A 246 16.16 12.58 -7.77
C ASP A 246 16.47 11.77 -6.49
N GLY A 247 16.39 12.44 -5.33
CA GLY A 247 16.56 11.83 -4.01
C GLY A 247 15.27 11.66 -3.24
N ASP A 248 15.37 11.06 -2.05
CA ASP A 248 14.25 10.74 -1.18
C ASP A 248 13.60 11.99 -0.55
N VAL A 249 12.41 12.35 -1.03
CA VAL A 249 11.60 13.47 -0.50
C VAL A 249 11.06 13.23 0.90
N THR A 250 11.11 12.00 1.42
CA THR A 250 10.76 11.68 2.80
C THR A 250 11.86 12.06 3.80
N LEU A 251 13.07 12.35 3.30
CA LEU A 251 14.28 12.64 4.07
C LEU A 251 14.73 11.49 4.98
N GLN A 252 14.32 10.24 4.70
CA GLN A 252 14.79 9.07 5.44
C GLN A 252 16.18 8.66 4.97
N GLU A 253 16.43 8.78 3.67
CA GLU A 253 17.73 8.51 3.07
C GLU A 253 18.52 9.79 2.76
N PRO A 254 19.84 9.79 3.01
CA PRO A 254 20.69 10.89 2.60
C PRO A 254 20.63 11.13 1.09
N THR A 255 20.37 12.38 0.68
CA THR A 255 20.37 12.74 -0.74
C THR A 255 21.72 13.30 -1.18
N ARG A 256 22.24 12.77 -2.31
CA ARG A 256 23.38 13.37 -3.00
C ARG A 256 22.91 14.51 -3.91
N PHE A 257 23.03 15.75 -3.44
CA PHE A 257 22.60 16.92 -4.22
C PHE A 257 23.42 17.10 -5.51
N ARG A 258 22.70 17.24 -6.63
CA ARG A 258 23.25 17.51 -7.96
C ARG A 258 23.62 18.99 -8.13
N GLY A 259 24.29 19.32 -9.22
CA GLY A 259 24.56 20.71 -9.59
C GLY A 259 23.26 21.44 -9.91
N LEU A 260 22.94 22.49 -9.15
CA LEU A 260 21.75 23.31 -9.37
C LEU A 260 22.07 24.49 -10.28
N SER A 261 21.19 24.80 -11.23
CA SER A 261 21.31 25.97 -12.10
C SER A 261 21.14 27.27 -11.30
N ARG A 262 21.68 28.39 -11.80
CA ARG A 262 21.55 29.70 -11.12
C ARG A 262 20.08 30.09 -10.84
N PRO A 263 19.12 29.94 -11.78
CA PRO A 263 17.71 30.20 -11.50
C PRO A 263 17.15 29.35 -10.35
N VAL A 264 17.46 28.05 -10.32
CA VAL A 264 17.00 27.14 -9.26
C VAL A 264 17.58 27.53 -7.91
N ARG A 265 18.88 27.84 -7.84
CA ARG A 265 19.51 28.31 -6.58
C ARG A 265 18.80 29.56 -6.05
N ARG A 266 18.52 30.51 -6.94
CA ARG A 266 17.83 31.77 -6.60
C ARG A 266 16.43 31.52 -6.07
N ALA A 267 15.66 30.63 -6.70
CA ALA A 267 14.31 30.28 -6.24
C ALA A 267 14.32 29.62 -4.85
N LEU A 268 15.24 28.69 -4.60
CA LEU A 268 15.35 28.01 -3.30
C LEU A 268 15.80 28.96 -2.19
N LEU A 269 16.77 29.84 -2.45
CA LEU A 269 17.22 30.83 -1.49
C LEU A 269 16.14 31.88 -1.18
N ALA A 270 15.45 32.39 -2.21
CA ALA A 270 14.32 33.29 -2.02
C ALA A 270 13.19 32.63 -1.20
N GLY A 271 12.92 31.34 -1.44
CA GLY A 271 11.96 30.56 -0.66
C GLY A 271 12.34 30.41 0.81
N LEU A 272 13.59 30.08 1.11
CA LEU A 272 14.10 30.03 2.50
C LEU A 272 13.97 31.40 3.18
N ASP A 273 14.36 32.46 2.47
CA ASP A 273 14.33 33.82 2.97
C ASP A 273 12.90 34.24 3.36
N ALA A 274 11.94 34.04 2.45
CA ALA A 274 10.54 34.38 2.67
C ALA A 274 9.93 33.61 3.85
N VAL A 275 10.19 32.31 3.95
CA VAL A 275 9.69 31.46 5.06
C VAL A 275 10.19 31.96 6.41
N VAL A 276 11.48 32.26 6.52
CA VAL A 276 12.10 32.71 7.78
C VAL A 276 11.75 34.16 8.09
N ALA A 277 11.66 35.02 7.09
CA ALA A 277 11.21 36.41 7.26
C ALA A 277 9.79 36.48 7.85
N ALA A 278 8.89 35.64 7.33
CA ALA A 278 7.52 35.56 7.83
C ALA A 278 7.41 34.93 9.23
N SER A 279 8.31 33.98 9.57
CA SER A 279 8.31 33.33 10.88
C SER A 279 9.72 32.88 11.30
N PRO A 280 10.46 33.69 12.06
CA PRO A 280 11.81 33.36 12.51
C PRO A 280 11.92 32.07 13.33
N ALA A 281 10.82 31.65 13.98
CA ALA A 281 10.75 30.42 14.75
C ALA A 281 10.99 29.16 13.90
N LYS A 282 10.73 29.21 12.58
CA LYS A 282 10.93 28.09 11.64
C LYS A 282 12.40 27.72 11.46
N LEU A 283 13.35 28.55 11.90
CA LEU A 283 14.77 28.19 11.98
C LEU A 283 15.03 26.98 12.87
N ALA A 284 14.15 26.71 13.84
CA ALA A 284 14.28 25.57 14.74
C ALA A 284 14.22 24.22 14.00
N ASP A 285 13.50 24.14 12.88
CA ASP A 285 13.32 22.92 12.09
C ASP A 285 14.62 22.47 11.39
N VAL A 286 15.58 23.38 11.21
CA VAL A 286 16.91 23.09 10.63
C VAL A 286 17.66 22.06 11.47
N SER A 287 17.48 22.09 12.79
CA SER A 287 18.21 21.24 13.73
C SER A 287 17.96 19.74 13.51
N ALA A 288 16.79 19.36 13.01
CA ALA A 288 16.45 17.97 12.71
C ALA A 288 17.20 17.42 11.48
N HIS A 289 17.66 18.29 10.58
CA HIS A 289 18.27 17.92 9.29
C HIS A 289 19.57 18.69 9.00
N ARG A 290 20.35 19.01 10.05
CA ARG A 290 21.54 19.90 9.97
C ARG A 290 22.53 19.49 8.87
N GLU A 291 22.87 18.20 8.81
CA GLU A 291 23.83 17.71 7.82
C GLU A 291 23.30 17.88 6.39
N ALA A 292 22.03 17.59 6.14
CA ALA A 292 21.41 17.79 4.84
C ALA A 292 21.41 19.28 4.43
N PHE A 293 21.11 20.19 5.36
CA PHE A 293 21.20 21.63 5.10
C PHE A 293 22.63 22.11 4.84
N LYS A 294 23.63 21.58 5.54
CA LYS A 294 25.04 21.88 5.23
C LYS A 294 25.39 21.49 3.80
N ARG A 295 25.03 20.26 3.39
CA ARG A 295 25.24 19.77 2.01
C ARG A 295 24.49 20.58 0.97
N LEU A 296 23.26 21.00 1.26
CA LEU A 296 22.50 21.88 0.38
C LEU A 296 23.17 23.26 0.26
N GLY A 297 23.67 23.82 1.36
CA GLY A 297 24.39 25.09 1.39
C GLY A 297 25.64 25.10 0.51
N GLU A 298 26.37 23.97 0.42
CA GLU A 298 27.49 23.77 -0.50
C GLU A 298 27.08 23.93 -1.98
N ARG A 299 25.81 23.67 -2.33
CA ARG A 299 25.28 23.80 -3.69
C ARG A 299 24.60 25.14 -3.98
N LEU A 300 24.01 25.76 -2.96
CA LEU A 300 23.28 27.02 -3.11
C LEU A 300 24.18 28.25 -3.06
N HIS A 301 25.32 28.19 -2.37
CA HIS A 301 26.25 29.31 -2.17
C HIS A 301 25.54 30.57 -1.65
N PRO A 302 24.89 30.51 -0.47
CA PRO A 302 24.07 31.61 0.06
C PRO A 302 24.82 32.94 0.18
N HIS A 303 26.13 32.90 0.42
CA HIS A 303 26.98 34.09 0.56
C HIS A 303 27.15 34.89 -0.75
N GLU A 304 26.86 34.31 -1.92
CA GLU A 304 26.87 35.01 -3.21
C GLU A 304 25.60 35.87 -3.43
N TYR A 305 24.61 35.76 -2.55
CA TYR A 305 23.29 36.40 -2.68
C TYR A 305 22.91 37.19 -1.42
N PRO A 306 23.57 38.35 -1.16
CA PRO A 306 23.38 39.13 0.07
C PRO A 306 21.96 39.69 0.25
N GLN A 307 21.14 39.72 -0.81
CA GLN A 307 19.75 40.17 -0.75
C GLN A 307 18.80 39.21 0.02
N TRP A 308 19.27 38.01 0.40
CA TRP A 308 18.48 37.02 1.16
C TRP A 308 19.13 36.71 2.51
N PRO A 309 19.11 37.68 3.45
CA PRO A 309 19.79 37.54 4.74
C PRO A 309 19.18 36.43 5.62
N HIS A 310 17.88 36.19 5.53
CA HIS A 310 17.21 35.16 6.32
C HIS A 310 17.51 33.75 5.78
N ALA A 311 17.79 33.61 4.49
CA ALA A 311 18.32 32.35 3.95
C ALA A 311 19.71 32.03 4.50
N VAL A 312 20.57 33.04 4.71
CA VAL A 312 21.90 32.86 5.33
C VAL A 312 21.76 32.33 6.76
N ASP A 313 20.77 32.81 7.52
CA ASP A 313 20.50 32.36 8.89
C ASP A 313 20.21 30.86 8.98
N VAL A 314 19.52 30.28 7.99
CA VAL A 314 19.25 28.84 7.92
C VAL A 314 20.57 28.06 7.94
N PHE A 315 21.55 28.47 7.16
CA PHE A 315 22.84 27.79 7.09
C PHE A 315 23.73 28.08 8.30
N ALA A 316 23.63 29.27 8.90
CA ALA A 316 24.29 29.57 10.18
C ALA A 316 23.78 28.65 11.31
N VAL A 317 22.47 28.41 11.38
CA VAL A 317 21.88 27.44 12.33
C VAL A 317 22.36 26.01 12.02
N ALA A 318 22.38 25.60 10.75
CA ALA A 318 22.87 24.27 10.37
C ALA A 318 24.33 24.03 10.83
N ARG A 319 25.19 25.05 10.66
CA ARG A 319 26.60 25.04 11.10
C ARG A 319 26.79 25.18 12.61
N GLY A 320 25.76 25.60 13.34
CA GLY A 320 25.82 25.82 14.79
C GLY A 320 26.39 27.19 15.18
N GLU A 321 26.54 28.10 14.22
CA GLU A 321 26.98 29.48 14.42
C GLU A 321 25.87 30.32 15.08
N ARG A 322 24.61 29.94 14.86
CA ARG A 322 23.42 30.55 15.47
C ARG A 322 22.59 29.49 16.20
N ARG A 323 22.12 29.81 17.42
CA ARG A 323 21.22 28.93 18.18
C ARG A 323 19.76 29.15 17.79
N ALA A 324 19.04 28.06 17.60
CA ALA A 324 17.59 28.02 17.39
C ALA A 324 17.01 26.79 18.13
N PRO A 325 16.65 26.91 19.42
CA PRO A 325 16.15 25.77 20.20
C PRO A 325 14.82 25.25 19.64
N SER A 326 14.68 23.94 19.55
CA SER A 326 13.47 23.30 19.04
C SER A 326 12.32 23.35 20.03
N PHE A 327 11.11 23.26 19.50
CA PHE A 327 9.91 23.13 20.33
C PHE A 327 9.98 21.86 21.19
N GLU A 328 10.39 20.74 20.60
CA GLU A 328 10.58 19.44 21.24
C GLU A 328 11.64 19.52 22.34
N GLY A 329 12.77 20.19 22.11
CA GLY A 329 13.83 20.34 23.11
C GLY A 329 13.31 21.00 24.39
N ARG A 330 12.50 22.05 24.26
CA ARG A 330 11.87 22.72 25.41
C ARG A 330 10.87 21.83 26.14
N VAL A 331 10.12 20.99 25.42
CA VAL A 331 9.21 20.00 26.03
C VAL A 331 9.99 18.94 26.81
N GLU A 332 11.08 18.42 26.23
CA GLU A 332 11.94 17.44 26.90
C GLU A 332 12.61 18.00 28.16
N GLU A 333 13.05 19.25 28.15
CA GLU A 333 13.60 19.93 29.34
C GLU A 333 12.58 19.99 30.49
N LEU A 334 11.32 20.32 30.18
CA LEU A 334 10.23 20.36 31.17
C LEU A 334 9.92 18.96 31.72
N LEU A 335 9.81 17.96 30.84
CA LEU A 335 9.54 16.58 31.26
C LEU A 335 10.70 15.98 32.07
N ALA A 336 11.95 16.29 31.72
CA ALA A 336 13.13 15.87 32.47
C ALA A 336 13.17 16.49 33.88
N ALA A 337 12.66 17.72 34.03
CA ALA A 337 12.48 18.38 35.33
C ALA A 337 11.26 17.85 36.12
N GLY A 338 10.46 16.95 35.54
CA GLY A 338 9.22 16.46 36.14
C GLY A 338 8.06 17.45 36.08
N ASP A 339 8.16 18.52 35.30
CA ASP A 339 7.12 19.55 35.15
C ASP A 339 6.13 19.17 34.04
N VAL A 340 5.22 18.25 34.35
CA VAL A 340 4.17 17.80 33.41
C VAL A 340 3.23 18.95 33.04
N THR A 341 2.81 19.76 34.02
CA THR A 341 1.91 20.90 33.79
C THR A 341 2.54 21.96 32.89
N GLY A 342 3.83 22.26 33.08
CA GLY A 342 4.61 23.11 32.18
C GLY A 342 4.69 22.55 30.77
N ALA A 343 4.96 21.25 30.62
CA ALA A 343 5.01 20.60 29.32
C ALA A 343 3.65 20.65 28.60
N VAL A 344 2.54 20.38 29.31
CA VAL A 344 1.17 20.50 28.78
C VAL A 344 0.89 21.91 28.30
N ARG A 345 1.20 22.92 29.11
CA ARG A 345 1.00 24.33 28.77
C ARG A 345 1.74 24.74 27.49
N LEU A 346 2.96 24.23 27.29
CA LEU A 346 3.70 24.45 26.05
C LEU A 346 3.05 23.70 24.87
N LEU A 347 2.70 22.42 25.07
CA LEU A 347 2.10 21.55 24.05
C LEU A 347 0.73 22.00 23.56
N ARG A 348 -0.04 22.75 24.34
CA ARG A 348 -1.31 23.37 23.91
C ARG A 348 -1.16 24.22 22.65
N SER A 349 -0.03 24.90 22.47
CA SER A 349 0.26 25.68 21.26
C SER A 349 0.58 24.83 20.01
N ALA A 350 0.68 23.51 20.18
CA ALA A 350 0.91 22.56 19.10
C ALA A 350 0.02 21.31 19.31
N PRO A 351 -1.30 21.40 19.08
CA PRO A 351 -2.28 20.35 19.38
C PRO A 351 -1.87 18.97 18.86
N GLY A 352 -1.43 18.87 17.59
CA GLY A 352 -0.96 17.61 17.04
C GLY A 352 0.23 16.98 17.79
N LYS A 353 1.11 17.79 18.40
CA LYS A 353 2.21 17.30 19.25
C LYS A 353 1.72 16.90 20.64
N LEU A 354 0.76 17.65 21.21
CA LEU A 354 0.08 17.27 22.46
C LEU A 354 -0.53 15.88 22.36
N PHE A 355 -1.36 15.65 21.34
CA PHE A 355 -2.04 14.38 21.10
C PHE A 355 -1.08 13.19 21.00
N ARG A 356 0.06 13.37 20.32
CA ARG A 356 1.12 12.35 20.22
C ARG A 356 1.86 12.10 21.54
N ALA A 357 1.81 13.04 22.48
CA ALA A 357 2.48 12.95 23.77
C ALA A 357 1.56 12.45 24.91
N LEU A 358 0.24 12.34 24.70
CA LEU A 358 -0.74 12.04 25.76
C LEU A 358 -0.40 10.78 26.58
N ASP A 359 -0.07 9.68 25.91
CA ASP A 359 0.33 8.43 26.59
C ASP A 359 1.52 8.66 27.53
N ARG A 360 2.56 9.37 27.06
CA ARG A 360 3.74 9.67 27.88
C ARG A 360 3.41 10.63 29.02
N LEU A 361 2.62 11.67 28.76
CA LEU A 361 2.22 12.65 29.77
C LEU A 361 1.43 11.99 30.90
N LEU A 362 0.43 11.15 30.57
CA LEU A 362 -0.37 10.42 31.54
C LEU A 362 0.46 9.45 32.38
N ARG A 363 1.44 8.76 31.77
CA ARG A 363 2.36 7.88 32.50
C ARG A 363 3.38 8.62 33.37
N THR A 364 3.68 9.88 33.04
CA THR A 364 4.66 10.70 33.79
C THR A 364 3.99 11.46 34.93
N ALA A 365 2.70 11.78 34.80
CA ALA A 365 1.91 12.45 35.83
C ALA A 365 1.86 11.63 37.13
N ARG A 366 2.23 12.26 38.23
CA ARG A 366 2.34 11.65 39.57
C ARG A 366 1.05 11.84 40.36
N THR A 367 0.33 12.93 40.14
CA THR A 367 -0.91 13.25 40.87
C THR A 367 -2.15 13.15 39.97
N GLN A 368 -3.33 13.04 40.59
CA GLN A 368 -4.60 13.08 39.86
C GLN A 368 -4.81 14.43 39.19
N GLU A 369 -4.43 15.52 39.85
CA GLU A 369 -4.54 16.88 39.31
C GLU A 369 -3.72 17.07 38.03
N GLU A 370 -2.50 16.51 37.96
CA GLU A 370 -1.69 16.52 36.75
C GLU A 370 -2.34 15.71 35.62
N ARG A 371 -2.91 14.53 35.93
CA ARG A 371 -3.63 13.71 34.96
C ARG A 371 -4.87 14.43 34.42
N ASP A 372 -5.66 15.03 35.30
CA ASP A 372 -6.84 15.82 34.93
C ASP A 372 -6.45 17.02 34.06
N THR A 373 -5.32 17.66 34.35
CA THR A 373 -4.76 18.76 33.54
C THR A 373 -4.40 18.29 32.12
N VAL A 374 -3.79 17.11 31.98
CA VAL A 374 -3.45 16.52 30.67
C VAL A 374 -4.71 16.25 29.86
N VAL A 375 -5.72 15.60 30.47
CA VAL A 375 -6.97 15.25 29.79
C VAL A 375 -7.77 16.51 29.43
N ALA A 376 -7.91 17.47 30.34
CA ALA A 376 -8.60 18.73 30.07
C ALA A 376 -7.94 19.54 28.95
N ALA A 377 -6.60 19.55 28.90
CA ALA A 377 -5.89 20.18 27.78
C ALA A 377 -6.18 19.51 26.44
N ALA A 378 -6.28 18.18 26.41
CA ALA A 378 -6.62 17.44 25.21
C ALA A 378 -8.06 17.73 24.73
N GLU A 379 -9.02 17.77 25.66
CA GLU A 379 -10.42 18.12 25.38
C GLU A 379 -10.55 19.53 24.80
N GLU A 380 -9.84 20.50 25.37
CA GLU A 380 -9.87 21.91 24.95
C GLU A 380 -9.36 22.12 23.52
N VAL A 381 -8.24 21.47 23.16
CA VAL A 381 -7.59 21.69 21.85
C VAL A 381 -7.91 20.60 20.82
N ALA A 382 -8.83 19.68 21.12
CA ALA A 382 -9.20 18.59 20.21
C ALA A 382 -9.61 19.12 18.83
N GLY A 383 -10.40 20.20 18.82
CA GLY A 383 -10.87 20.92 17.63
C GLY A 383 -9.77 21.44 16.69
N GLU A 384 -8.54 21.60 17.18
CA GLU A 384 -7.42 22.19 16.43
C GLU A 384 -6.42 21.14 15.92
N ALA A 385 -6.50 19.90 16.39
CA ALA A 385 -5.70 18.80 15.86
C ALA A 385 -6.36 18.22 14.60
N SER A 386 -5.57 17.75 13.63
CA SER A 386 -6.10 17.09 12.42
C SER A 386 -6.85 15.80 12.76
N GLY A 387 -7.94 15.50 12.06
CA GLY A 387 -8.76 14.30 12.33
C GLY A 387 -7.97 12.99 12.25
N ARG A 388 -7.01 12.88 11.33
CA ARG A 388 -6.09 11.72 11.25
C ARG A 388 -5.32 11.47 12.55
N VAL A 389 -4.89 12.54 13.24
CA VAL A 389 -4.17 12.42 14.53
C VAL A 389 -5.11 11.96 15.63
N LEU A 390 -6.34 12.48 15.67
CA LEU A 390 -7.35 12.05 16.63
C LEU A 390 -7.65 10.56 16.47
N LEU A 391 -7.89 10.09 15.24
CA LEU A 391 -8.08 8.68 14.92
C LEU A 391 -6.86 7.82 15.31
N SER A 392 -5.65 8.27 14.99
CA SER A 392 -4.43 7.53 15.34
C SER A 392 -4.25 7.39 16.85
N VAL A 393 -4.58 8.43 17.63
CA VAL A 393 -4.54 8.37 19.10
C VAL A 393 -5.66 7.49 19.63
N ARG A 394 -6.85 7.55 19.06
CA ARG A 394 -7.98 6.71 19.47
C ARG A 394 -7.71 5.22 19.23
N GLU A 395 -7.10 4.87 18.09
CA GLU A 395 -6.62 3.50 17.81
C GLU A 395 -5.53 3.10 18.81
N HIS A 396 -4.59 4.00 19.09
CA HIS A 396 -3.53 3.75 20.07
C HIS A 396 -4.11 3.44 21.46
N LEU A 397 -5.06 4.24 21.94
CA LEU A 397 -5.71 4.02 23.25
C LEU A 397 -6.51 2.73 23.29
N TYR A 398 -7.13 2.32 22.17
CA TYR A 398 -7.85 1.05 22.08
C TYR A 398 -6.94 -0.16 22.29
N ASN A 399 -5.72 -0.10 21.75
CA ASN A 399 -4.71 -1.14 21.87
C ASN A 399 -3.85 -1.01 23.15
N ARG A 400 -4.17 -0.12 24.09
CA ARG A 400 -3.48 -0.07 25.40
C ARG A 400 -4.10 -1.10 26.33
N ALA A 401 -3.47 -2.28 26.35
CA ALA A 401 -3.79 -3.39 27.25
C ALA A 401 -3.62 -3.04 28.73
N GLU A 402 -4.30 -3.81 29.58
CA GLU A 402 -4.00 -3.90 31.01
C GLU A 402 -2.62 -4.57 31.21
N ALA A 403 -2.03 -4.43 32.40
CA ALA A 403 -0.62 -4.81 32.61
C ALA A 403 -0.37 -6.31 32.35
N GLY A 404 0.66 -6.63 31.54
CA GLY A 404 1.31 -7.95 31.54
C GLY A 404 1.15 -8.82 30.29
N GLU A 405 0.28 -8.48 29.33
CA GLU A 405 -0.04 -9.38 28.20
C GLU A 405 0.04 -8.73 26.81
N GLY A 406 0.39 -7.44 26.72
CA GLY A 406 0.40 -6.70 25.46
C GLY A 406 1.70 -6.79 24.66
N ARG A 407 1.59 -6.80 23.34
CA ARG A 407 2.72 -6.62 22.39
C ARG A 407 2.63 -5.27 21.72
N ARG A 408 3.78 -4.71 21.37
CA ARG A 408 3.90 -3.47 20.58
C ARG A 408 4.39 -3.82 19.19
N VAL A 409 3.57 -3.46 18.20
CA VAL A 409 3.94 -3.50 16.80
C VAL A 409 4.42 -2.13 16.37
N PHE A 410 5.57 -2.08 15.74
CA PHE A 410 6.06 -0.91 15.03
C PHE A 410 6.17 -1.25 13.56
N VAL A 411 5.56 -0.44 12.71
CA VAL A 411 5.76 -0.55 11.27
C VAL A 411 6.27 0.77 10.73
N SER A 412 7.40 0.71 10.04
CA SER A 412 8.02 1.86 9.40
C SER A 412 7.22 2.31 8.17
N ARG A 413 7.56 3.50 7.65
CA ARG A 413 6.94 4.05 6.43
C ARG A 413 7.13 3.18 5.19
N ARG A 414 8.16 2.33 5.18
CA ARG A 414 8.45 1.39 4.10
C ARG A 414 8.05 -0.06 4.44
N GLY A 415 7.10 -0.27 5.35
CA GLY A 415 6.61 -1.61 5.65
C GLY A 415 7.52 -2.51 6.48
N ARG A 416 8.71 -2.06 6.92
CA ARG A 416 9.50 -2.84 7.90
C ARG A 416 8.79 -2.92 9.23
N ALA A 417 8.59 -4.13 9.74
CA ALA A 417 7.94 -4.35 11.02
C ALA A 417 8.90 -4.86 12.11
N TRP A 418 8.58 -4.50 13.34
CA TRP A 418 9.23 -4.98 14.55
C TRP A 418 8.18 -5.18 15.65
N VAL A 419 8.27 -6.29 16.38
CA VAL A 419 7.40 -6.60 17.51
C VAL A 419 8.23 -6.78 18.77
N THR A 420 7.75 -6.25 19.89
CA THR A 420 8.37 -6.40 21.21
C THR A 420 7.29 -6.39 22.28
N ASP A 421 7.59 -6.94 23.45
CA ASP A 421 6.70 -6.87 24.60
C ASP A 421 6.40 -5.43 25.02
N ASP A 422 5.17 -5.16 25.46
CA ASP A 422 4.79 -3.87 26.02
C ASP A 422 5.17 -3.78 27.50
N THR A 423 6.34 -3.23 27.78
CA THR A 423 6.84 -3.02 29.14
C THR A 423 6.41 -1.69 29.76
N ARG A 424 5.52 -0.93 29.11
CA ARG A 424 5.08 0.38 29.62
C ARG A 424 4.06 0.21 30.74
N PRO A 425 4.08 1.07 31.78
CA PRO A 425 3.00 1.14 32.75
C PRO A 425 1.63 1.31 32.07
N PRO A 426 0.58 0.63 32.56
CA PRO A 426 -0.77 0.77 32.00
C PRO A 426 -1.27 2.21 32.16
N LEU A 427 -2.15 2.63 31.26
CA LEU A 427 -2.91 3.87 31.46
C LEU A 427 -4.06 3.56 32.42
N LEU A 428 -4.31 4.46 33.36
CA LEU A 428 -5.42 4.32 34.29
C LEU A 428 -6.77 4.36 33.53
N PRO A 429 -7.73 3.46 33.83
CA PRO A 429 -8.99 3.38 33.10
C PRO A 429 -9.79 4.70 33.03
N PRO A 430 -9.93 5.50 34.12
CA PRO A 430 -10.72 6.73 34.08
C PRO A 430 -10.23 7.75 33.05
N GLU A 431 -8.92 7.97 32.98
CA GLU A 431 -8.29 8.90 32.03
C GLU A 431 -8.37 8.38 30.60
N ARG A 432 -8.14 7.07 30.41
CA ARG A 432 -8.24 6.42 29.10
C ARG A 432 -9.65 6.52 28.54
N GLU A 433 -10.67 6.21 29.34
CA GLU A 433 -12.07 6.26 28.93
C GLU A 433 -12.56 7.69 28.68
N ARG A 434 -12.15 8.65 29.52
CA ARG A 434 -12.47 10.06 29.32
C ARG A 434 -11.88 10.59 28.01
N LEU A 435 -10.61 10.29 27.72
CA LEU A 435 -9.99 10.65 26.45
C LEU A 435 -10.64 9.96 25.25
N SER A 436 -10.90 8.65 25.33
CA SER A 436 -11.58 7.92 24.24
C SER A 436 -12.93 8.54 23.92
N ARG A 437 -13.72 8.89 24.94
CA ARG A 437 -15.02 9.57 24.76
C ARG A 437 -14.88 10.95 24.13
N ALA A 438 -13.93 11.76 24.58
CA ALA A 438 -13.67 13.08 24.01
C ALA A 438 -13.25 13.00 22.54
N LEU A 439 -12.40 12.02 22.20
CA LEU A 439 -11.99 11.74 20.83
C LEU A 439 -13.17 11.27 19.97
N ASP A 440 -13.97 10.31 20.45
CA ASP A 440 -15.14 9.80 19.73
C ASP A 440 -16.18 10.91 19.47
N GLN A 441 -16.38 11.82 20.43
CA GLN A 441 -17.25 13.00 20.28
C GLN A 441 -16.71 13.98 19.24
N GLU A 442 -15.42 14.31 19.28
CA GLU A 442 -14.82 15.27 18.34
C GLU A 442 -14.72 14.69 16.92
N ILE A 443 -14.33 13.43 16.77
CA ILE A 443 -14.34 12.70 15.49
C ILE A 443 -15.77 12.66 14.96
N GLY A 444 -16.71 12.24 15.81
CA GLY A 444 -18.13 12.22 15.50
C GLY A 444 -18.63 13.56 14.99
N ARG A 445 -18.29 14.68 15.66
CA ARG A 445 -18.67 16.05 15.26
C ARG A 445 -18.18 16.44 13.87
N ARG A 446 -17.01 15.97 13.46
CA ARG A 446 -16.39 16.28 12.16
C ARG A 446 -16.87 15.42 11.01
N LEU A 447 -17.43 14.25 11.30
CA LEU A 447 -18.03 13.41 10.27
C LEU A 447 -19.21 14.15 9.61
N PRO A 448 -19.34 14.07 8.27
CA PRO A 448 -20.40 14.76 7.54
C PRO A 448 -21.77 14.32 8.06
N ALA A 449 -22.68 15.28 8.20
CA ALA A 449 -24.07 14.95 8.50
C ALA A 449 -24.68 14.27 7.26
N VAL A 450 -24.99 12.98 7.39
CA VAL A 450 -25.63 12.19 6.33
C VAL A 450 -26.94 11.63 6.87
N ASP A 451 -28.03 11.83 6.12
CA ASP A 451 -29.35 11.36 6.52
C ASP A 451 -29.45 9.82 6.40
N ARG A 452 -28.90 9.30 5.30
CA ARG A 452 -28.85 7.86 4.97
C ARG A 452 -27.46 7.45 4.53
N LEU A 453 -26.90 6.48 5.25
CA LEU A 453 -25.65 5.81 4.93
C LEU A 453 -25.95 4.38 4.53
N LEU A 454 -25.64 4.02 3.27
CA LEU A 454 -25.63 2.64 2.82
C LEU A 454 -24.21 2.10 2.98
N VAL A 455 -24.07 0.92 3.59
CA VAL A 455 -22.77 0.29 3.82
C VAL A 455 -22.80 -1.14 3.32
N ASP A 456 -21.88 -1.47 2.43
CA ASP A 456 -21.59 -2.86 2.06
C ASP A 456 -21.05 -3.60 3.31
N PRO A 457 -21.65 -4.72 3.76
CA PRO A 457 -21.17 -5.45 4.92
C PRO A 457 -19.67 -5.76 4.89
N ASP A 458 -19.14 -6.09 3.71
CA ASP A 458 -17.75 -6.51 3.53
C ASP A 458 -16.74 -5.37 3.71
N VAL A 459 -17.21 -4.10 3.71
CA VAL A 459 -16.33 -2.95 3.94
C VAL A 459 -16.19 -2.59 5.42
N LEU A 460 -17.05 -3.14 6.30
CA LEU A 460 -17.09 -2.75 7.71
C LEU A 460 -15.79 -3.04 8.45
N ASP A 461 -15.08 -4.10 8.08
CA ASP A 461 -13.81 -4.51 8.66
C ASP A 461 -12.58 -3.97 7.89
N VAL A 462 -12.79 -3.09 6.91
CA VAL A 462 -11.71 -2.37 6.23
C VAL A 462 -11.13 -1.31 7.17
N ALA A 463 -9.83 -1.37 7.39
CA ALA A 463 -9.12 -0.44 8.26
C ALA A 463 -9.05 0.96 7.63
N LEU A 464 -9.08 2.00 8.47
CA LEU A 464 -8.91 3.38 8.02
C LEU A 464 -7.46 3.60 7.55
N PRO A 465 -7.21 4.36 6.46
CA PRO A 465 -5.88 4.55 5.88
C PRO A 465 -5.00 5.55 6.68
N LEU A 466 -4.84 5.38 7.99
CA LEU A 466 -4.17 6.33 8.89
C LEU A 466 -2.65 6.45 8.67
N SER A 467 -2.04 5.38 8.15
CA SER A 467 -0.58 5.27 7.95
C SER A 467 -0.11 5.52 6.50
N GLY A 468 -1.03 5.55 5.53
CA GLY A 468 -0.88 6.03 4.13
C GLY A 468 0.20 5.36 3.26
N LYS A 469 1.48 5.48 3.65
CA LYS A 469 2.65 5.04 2.86
C LYS A 469 2.87 3.54 2.80
N ALA A 470 2.16 2.81 3.64
CA ALA A 470 2.34 1.39 3.85
C ALA A 470 1.45 0.52 2.94
N THR A 471 0.59 1.14 2.15
CA THR A 471 -0.29 0.45 1.21
C THR A 471 0.44 0.32 -0.13
N ALA A 472 0.66 -0.90 -0.59
CA ALA A 472 1.19 -1.14 -1.92
C ALA A 472 0.19 -0.65 -2.98
N SER A 473 0.67 -0.32 -4.18
CA SER A 473 -0.20 -0.07 -5.33
C SER A 473 -0.74 -1.39 -5.87
N GLY A 474 -1.94 -1.36 -6.46
CA GLY A 474 -2.50 -2.50 -7.18
C GLY A 474 -4.00 -2.71 -6.97
N LEU A 475 -4.54 -3.75 -7.62
CA LEU A 475 -5.95 -4.12 -7.58
C LEU A 475 -6.30 -4.79 -6.25
N GLY A 476 -7.44 -4.40 -5.65
CA GLY A 476 -7.95 -5.03 -4.42
C GLY A 476 -7.06 -4.81 -3.20
N VAL A 477 -6.16 -3.83 -3.24
CA VAL A 477 -5.26 -3.55 -2.12
C VAL A 477 -5.96 -2.66 -1.07
N LEU A 478 -6.07 -3.18 0.15
CA LEU A 478 -6.68 -2.48 1.28
C LEU A 478 -5.62 -1.96 2.27
N PRO A 479 -5.96 -0.97 3.12
CA PRO A 479 -5.05 -0.52 4.17
C PRO A 479 -4.63 -1.65 5.11
N ARG A 480 -3.41 -1.59 5.63
CA ARG A 480 -2.91 -2.57 6.60
C ARG A 480 -3.87 -2.72 7.78
N GLY A 481 -4.16 -3.97 8.15
CA GLY A 481 -5.08 -4.31 9.22
C GLY A 481 -6.50 -4.57 8.77
N SER A 482 -6.86 -4.20 7.53
CA SER A 482 -8.16 -4.53 6.93
C SER A 482 -8.35 -6.04 6.87
N LEU A 483 -9.59 -6.46 7.12
CA LEU A 483 -10.06 -7.82 6.85
C LEU A 483 -11.03 -7.79 5.67
N SER A 484 -10.99 -8.85 4.87
CA SER A 484 -11.98 -9.10 3.81
C SER A 484 -12.29 -10.59 3.75
N PRO A 485 -13.56 -10.98 3.56
CA PRO A 485 -13.94 -12.37 3.37
C PRO A 485 -13.20 -13.04 2.20
N VAL A 486 -12.97 -14.34 2.34
CA VAL A 486 -12.36 -15.19 1.32
C VAL A 486 -13.32 -16.31 0.99
N ASP A 487 -14.10 -16.08 -0.06
CA ASP A 487 -15.11 -17.01 -0.56
C ASP A 487 -14.59 -17.87 -1.71
N GLY A 488 -14.96 -19.14 -1.71
CA GLY A 488 -14.53 -20.14 -2.69
C GLY A 488 -13.83 -21.33 -2.02
N GLU A 489 -13.50 -22.33 -2.83
CA GLU A 489 -12.91 -23.58 -2.34
C GLU A 489 -11.39 -23.64 -2.54
N LEU A 490 -10.89 -22.93 -3.56
CA LEU A 490 -9.50 -22.87 -3.94
C LEU A 490 -8.93 -21.46 -3.76
N LEU A 491 -7.87 -21.36 -2.96
CA LEU A 491 -7.05 -20.17 -2.81
C LEU A 491 -5.73 -20.39 -3.57
N ARG A 492 -5.45 -19.56 -4.56
CA ARG A 492 -4.18 -19.63 -5.31
C ARG A 492 -3.38 -18.36 -5.16
N PHE A 493 -2.17 -18.47 -4.62
CA PHE A 493 -1.18 -17.40 -4.63
C PHE A 493 -0.41 -17.40 -5.95
N PHE A 494 0.04 -16.22 -6.36
CA PHE A 494 0.97 -16.08 -7.46
C PHE A 494 1.99 -14.98 -7.16
N VAL A 495 3.20 -15.18 -7.66
CA VAL A 495 4.24 -14.15 -7.76
C VAL A 495 4.71 -14.08 -9.20
N TYR A 496 5.06 -12.89 -9.65
CA TYR A 496 5.82 -12.65 -10.88
C TYR A 496 7.02 -11.78 -10.55
N TRP A 497 8.14 -12.03 -11.22
CA TRP A 497 9.28 -11.12 -11.23
C TRP A 497 9.99 -11.16 -12.58
N LYS A 498 10.67 -10.06 -12.91
CA LYS A 498 11.52 -9.92 -14.08
C LYS A 498 12.83 -9.24 -13.70
N GLU A 499 13.93 -9.87 -14.06
CA GLU A 499 15.27 -9.38 -13.80
C GLU A 499 15.57 -8.09 -14.55
N SER A 500 16.31 -7.17 -13.91
CA SER A 500 16.78 -5.93 -14.55
C SER A 500 18.13 -6.11 -15.23
N GLY A 501 19.04 -6.87 -14.59
CA GLY A 501 20.35 -7.13 -15.19
C GLY A 501 21.13 -8.33 -14.67
N GLY A 502 20.65 -9.06 -13.66
CA GLY A 502 21.34 -10.23 -13.13
C GLY A 502 20.39 -11.33 -12.67
N PRO A 503 20.85 -12.60 -12.65
CA PRO A 503 20.05 -13.74 -12.19
C PRO A 503 19.44 -13.47 -10.82
N THR A 504 18.12 -13.61 -10.73
CA THR A 504 17.34 -13.33 -9.55
C THR A 504 16.32 -14.42 -9.32
N ASP A 505 16.30 -14.89 -8.08
CA ASP A 505 15.60 -16.09 -7.65
C ASP A 505 14.66 -15.69 -6.50
N TYR A 506 13.37 -15.62 -6.84
CA TYR A 506 12.29 -15.31 -5.90
C TYR A 506 11.49 -16.57 -5.64
N ASP A 507 11.46 -16.97 -4.38
CA ASP A 507 10.72 -18.14 -3.92
C ASP A 507 9.35 -17.72 -3.41
N LEU A 508 8.27 -18.31 -3.95
CA LEU A 508 6.96 -18.28 -3.31
C LEU A 508 6.87 -19.35 -2.23
N SER A 509 6.31 -19.01 -1.08
CA SER A 509 6.06 -19.99 -0.02
C SER A 509 4.77 -19.67 0.74
N ALA A 510 4.15 -20.70 1.32
CA ALA A 510 2.97 -20.55 2.18
C ALA A 510 3.22 -21.28 3.50
N LEU A 511 3.30 -20.52 4.60
CA LEU A 511 3.44 -21.06 5.95
C LEU A 511 2.07 -21.29 6.59
N LEU A 512 1.81 -22.50 7.09
CA LEU A 512 0.57 -22.84 7.77
C LEU A 512 0.81 -22.94 9.28
N LEU A 513 0.03 -22.19 10.06
CA LEU A 513 0.14 -22.14 11.52
C LEU A 513 -1.19 -22.55 12.18
N ASP A 514 -1.13 -23.11 13.37
CA ASP A 514 -2.31 -23.38 14.22
C ASP A 514 -2.73 -22.15 15.03
N ALA A 515 -3.76 -22.28 15.87
CA ALA A 515 -4.29 -21.18 16.69
C ALA A 515 -3.28 -20.61 17.71
N ASP A 516 -2.26 -21.39 18.09
CA ASP A 516 -1.18 -20.98 18.99
C ASP A 516 0.02 -20.39 18.25
N TYR A 517 -0.09 -20.23 16.92
CA TYR A 517 0.93 -19.78 15.99
C TYR A 517 2.11 -20.76 15.83
N GLU A 518 1.92 -22.02 16.20
CA GLU A 518 2.91 -23.08 15.97
C GLU A 518 2.82 -23.58 14.52
N THR A 519 3.95 -23.99 13.96
CA THR A 519 4.01 -24.45 12.56
C THR A 519 3.32 -25.81 12.39
N VAL A 520 2.32 -25.86 11.52
CA VAL A 520 1.67 -27.10 11.08
C VAL A 520 2.44 -27.72 9.92
N THR A 521 2.61 -26.96 8.83
CA THR A 521 3.33 -27.36 7.61
C THR A 521 3.67 -26.11 6.79
N TRP A 522 4.30 -26.28 5.63
CA TRP A 522 4.48 -25.22 4.64
C TRP A 522 4.51 -25.81 3.22
N LEU A 523 4.23 -24.98 2.22
CA LEU A 523 4.47 -25.28 0.81
C LEU A 523 5.55 -24.31 0.27
N SER A 524 6.50 -24.85 -0.49
CA SER A 524 7.63 -24.14 -1.09
C SER A 524 8.33 -25.05 -2.10
N TRP A 525 9.41 -24.59 -2.75
CA TRP A 525 10.26 -25.47 -3.57
C TRP A 525 10.87 -26.66 -2.79
N THR A 526 11.00 -26.56 -1.47
CA THR A 526 11.48 -27.65 -0.58
C THR A 526 10.37 -28.60 -0.13
N ALA A 527 9.10 -28.26 -0.40
CA ALA A 527 7.92 -29.04 -0.07
C ALA A 527 6.82 -28.74 -1.10
N LEU A 528 6.92 -29.37 -2.27
CA LEU A 528 6.09 -29.07 -3.45
C LEU A 528 4.61 -29.43 -3.28
N SER A 529 4.26 -30.34 -2.38
CA SER A 529 2.87 -30.74 -2.15
C SER A 529 2.67 -31.30 -0.76
N ASP A 530 1.48 -31.06 -0.20
CA ASP A 530 0.97 -31.70 1.02
C ASP A 530 -0.55 -31.90 0.85
N VAL A 531 -1.24 -32.42 1.86
CA VAL A 531 -2.69 -32.63 1.86
C VAL A 531 -3.47 -31.34 1.55
N GLU A 532 -2.90 -30.19 1.90
CA GLU A 532 -3.47 -28.87 1.74
C GLU A 532 -3.41 -28.34 0.31
N GLY A 533 -2.42 -28.75 -0.49
CA GLY A 533 -2.21 -28.17 -1.81
C GLY A 533 -0.84 -28.40 -2.44
N GLU A 534 -0.54 -27.62 -3.48
CA GLU A 534 0.55 -27.86 -4.41
C GLU A 534 1.29 -26.56 -4.81
N HIS A 535 2.60 -26.66 -5.03
CA HIS A 535 3.48 -25.62 -5.57
C HIS A 535 3.72 -25.87 -7.07
N SER A 536 3.80 -24.81 -7.87
CA SER A 536 4.02 -24.92 -9.32
C SER A 536 5.41 -25.36 -9.76
N GLY A 537 6.30 -25.68 -8.80
CA GLY A 537 7.74 -25.87 -8.98
C GLY A 537 8.54 -24.57 -8.87
N ASP A 538 9.86 -24.71 -8.99
CA ASP A 538 10.90 -23.71 -8.66
C ASP A 538 11.56 -23.15 -9.93
N ILE A 539 11.61 -21.81 -10.04
CA ILE A 539 12.29 -21.10 -11.13
C ILE A 539 13.34 -20.15 -10.56
N THR A 540 14.59 -20.33 -10.98
CA THR A 540 15.74 -19.68 -10.33
C THR A 540 16.35 -18.53 -11.13
N GLU A 541 15.80 -18.24 -12.32
CA GLU A 541 16.13 -17.07 -13.14
C GLU A 541 14.91 -16.64 -13.98
N ALA A 542 14.80 -15.33 -14.23
CA ALA A 542 13.66 -14.68 -14.87
C ALA A 542 14.05 -13.55 -15.85
N PRO A 543 14.91 -13.79 -16.85
CA PRO A 543 15.34 -12.76 -17.80
C PRO A 543 14.18 -12.20 -18.64
N ASP A 544 13.24 -13.06 -19.03
CA ASP A 544 12.01 -12.70 -19.75
C ASP A 544 10.79 -12.64 -18.80
N GLY A 545 11.04 -12.70 -17.49
CA GLY A 545 10.03 -12.86 -16.45
C GLY A 545 9.74 -14.31 -16.09
N ALA A 546 9.35 -14.53 -14.84
CA ALA A 546 8.97 -15.83 -14.30
C ALA A 546 7.79 -15.71 -13.36
N SER A 547 7.09 -16.82 -13.14
CA SER A 547 6.01 -16.93 -12.17
C SER A 547 6.06 -18.21 -11.40
N GLU A 548 5.63 -18.12 -10.14
CA GLU A 548 5.34 -19.25 -9.28
C GLU A 548 3.95 -19.12 -8.67
N PHE A 549 3.36 -20.27 -8.36
CA PHE A 549 2.01 -20.39 -7.82
C PHE A 549 1.98 -21.40 -6.68
N ILE A 550 1.14 -21.12 -5.69
CA ILE A 550 0.75 -22.08 -4.66
C ILE A 550 -0.76 -22.20 -4.68
N ASN A 551 -1.26 -23.42 -4.89
CA ASN A 551 -2.67 -23.76 -4.87
C ASN A 551 -3.02 -24.39 -3.52
N LEU A 552 -4.08 -23.92 -2.86
CA LEU A 552 -4.55 -24.43 -1.57
C LEU A 552 -6.04 -24.74 -1.64
N ARG A 553 -6.41 -25.94 -1.18
CA ARG A 553 -7.81 -26.34 -0.96
C ARG A 553 -8.23 -25.91 0.44
N LEU A 554 -9.01 -24.83 0.57
CA LEU A 554 -9.34 -24.21 1.86
C LEU A 554 -10.00 -25.18 2.84
N GLY A 555 -10.83 -26.11 2.34
CA GLY A 555 -11.45 -27.16 3.15
C GLY A 555 -10.49 -28.25 3.66
N ALA A 556 -9.30 -28.38 3.07
CA ALA A 556 -8.26 -29.32 3.49
C ALA A 556 -7.21 -28.69 4.43
N VAL A 557 -7.18 -27.36 4.54
CA VAL A 557 -6.21 -26.65 5.38
C VAL A 557 -6.43 -26.97 6.85
N ARG A 558 -5.45 -27.63 7.47
CA ARG A 558 -5.49 -28.00 8.90
C ARG A 558 -5.24 -26.80 9.82
N GLY A 559 -4.39 -25.87 9.42
CA GLY A 559 -4.02 -24.67 10.19
C GLY A 559 -5.16 -23.65 10.33
N THR A 560 -4.99 -22.72 11.27
CA THR A 560 -5.85 -21.54 11.48
C THR A 560 -5.36 -20.34 10.67
N PHE A 561 -4.06 -20.30 10.36
CA PHE A 561 -3.43 -19.24 9.60
C PHE A 561 -2.73 -19.79 8.36
N VAL A 562 -2.85 -19.09 7.23
CA VAL A 562 -2.01 -19.27 6.04
C VAL A 562 -1.29 -17.97 5.75
N VAL A 563 0.04 -18.00 5.69
CA VAL A 563 0.86 -16.81 5.46
C VAL A 563 1.65 -16.99 4.17
N PRO A 564 1.20 -16.42 3.04
CA PRO A 564 2.02 -16.34 1.86
C PRO A 564 3.21 -15.41 2.10
N GLN A 565 4.36 -15.80 1.59
CA GLN A 565 5.58 -15.04 1.66
C GLN A 565 6.36 -15.19 0.35
N VAL A 566 7.01 -14.10 -0.05
CA VAL A 566 7.93 -14.09 -1.20
C VAL A 566 9.31 -13.84 -0.65
N ASP A 567 10.20 -14.83 -0.76
CA ASP A 567 11.57 -14.79 -0.27
C ASP A 567 12.52 -14.51 -1.43
N ILE A 568 13.44 -13.55 -1.26
CA ILE A 568 14.55 -13.37 -2.20
C ILE A 568 15.61 -14.39 -1.83
N TYR A 569 15.60 -15.54 -2.52
CA TYR A 569 16.65 -16.54 -2.35
C TYR A 569 17.99 -15.95 -2.76
N SER A 570 18.08 -15.35 -3.95
CA SER A 570 19.28 -14.68 -4.42
C SER A 570 18.99 -13.58 -5.45
N GLY A 571 20.00 -12.76 -5.77
CA GLY A 571 19.88 -11.71 -6.78
C GLY A 571 19.35 -10.36 -6.26
N GLU A 572 18.63 -9.68 -7.16
CA GLU A 572 18.16 -8.29 -7.05
C GLU A 572 17.03 -8.13 -6.01
N GLY A 573 17.05 -7.01 -5.28
CA GLY A 573 15.98 -6.63 -4.34
C GLY A 573 14.65 -6.28 -5.03
N PHE A 574 13.56 -6.24 -4.25
CA PHE A 574 12.23 -5.83 -4.75
C PHE A 574 12.19 -4.42 -5.39
N GLU A 575 13.06 -3.52 -4.91
CA GLU A 575 13.23 -2.16 -5.44
C GLU A 575 14.18 -2.10 -6.65
N GLU A 576 14.91 -3.18 -6.95
CA GLU A 576 15.98 -3.26 -7.95
C GLU A 576 15.55 -4.00 -9.24
N VAL A 577 14.73 -5.05 -9.11
CA VAL A 577 14.16 -5.81 -10.24
C VAL A 577 13.30 -4.93 -11.16
N GLU A 578 13.29 -5.24 -12.45
CA GLU A 578 12.53 -4.50 -13.46
C GLU A 578 11.04 -4.50 -13.08
N GLU A 579 10.51 -5.68 -12.80
CA GLU A 579 9.12 -5.87 -12.41
C GLU A 579 9.00 -6.93 -11.32
N SER A 580 8.14 -6.71 -10.32
CA SER A 580 7.68 -7.79 -9.47
C SER A 580 6.35 -7.47 -8.78
N PHE A 581 5.49 -8.47 -8.69
CA PHE A 581 4.19 -8.36 -8.04
C PHE A 581 3.75 -9.69 -7.44
N PHE A 582 2.86 -9.60 -6.46
CA PHE A 582 2.22 -10.73 -5.81
C PHE A 582 0.71 -10.55 -5.85
N GLY A 583 -0.04 -11.65 -5.90
CA GLY A 583 -1.47 -11.61 -5.73
C GLY A 583 -2.09 -12.95 -5.34
N PHE A 584 -3.42 -12.96 -5.25
CA PHE A 584 -4.18 -14.18 -5.08
C PHE A 584 -5.45 -14.23 -5.93
N MET A 585 -5.83 -15.46 -6.27
CA MET A 585 -7.02 -15.82 -7.01
C MET A 585 -7.93 -16.70 -6.14
N LEU A 586 -9.24 -16.59 -6.36
CA LEU A 586 -10.25 -17.46 -5.74
C LEU A 586 -11.06 -18.18 -6.81
N ARG A 587 -11.25 -19.48 -6.64
CA ARG A 587 -11.94 -20.38 -7.58
C ARG A 587 -12.75 -21.44 -6.83
N GLU A 588 -13.76 -21.97 -7.51
CA GLU A 588 -14.46 -23.20 -7.11
C GLU A 588 -13.69 -24.45 -7.58
N SER A 589 -13.83 -25.59 -6.91
CA SER A 589 -13.08 -26.81 -7.26
C SER A 589 -13.40 -27.34 -8.66
N GLU A 590 -14.60 -27.08 -9.17
CA GLU A 590 -15.04 -27.50 -10.52
C GLU A 590 -14.50 -26.60 -11.64
N GLN A 591 -13.96 -25.42 -11.29
CA GLN A 591 -13.42 -24.50 -12.30
C GLN A 591 -12.07 -25.00 -12.80
N ALA A 592 -12.06 -25.64 -13.97
CA ALA A 592 -10.86 -25.81 -14.81
C ALA A 592 -10.31 -24.45 -15.25
N GLY A 593 -9.20 -24.42 -15.99
CA GLY A 593 -8.56 -23.16 -16.41
C GLY A 593 -7.06 -23.19 -16.23
N ARG A 594 -6.39 -22.18 -16.79
CA ARG A 594 -4.95 -21.99 -16.78
C ARG A 594 -4.42 -21.80 -15.34
N PRO A 595 -3.09 -21.95 -15.13
CA PRO A 595 -2.46 -21.63 -13.86
C PRO A 595 -2.78 -20.21 -13.36
N PHE A 596 -2.69 -19.23 -14.25
CA PHE A 596 -3.12 -17.85 -14.01
C PHE A 596 -4.40 -17.57 -14.78
N GLU A 597 -5.46 -17.17 -14.06
CA GLU A 597 -6.74 -16.79 -14.65
C GLU A 597 -7.13 -15.37 -14.20
N PRO A 598 -6.97 -14.35 -15.06
CA PRO A 598 -7.09 -12.95 -14.67
C PRO A 598 -8.46 -12.59 -14.09
N ARG A 599 -9.53 -13.18 -14.63
CA ARG A 599 -10.91 -13.04 -14.11
C ARG A 599 -11.06 -13.48 -12.64
N THR A 600 -10.20 -14.36 -12.16
CA THR A 600 -10.27 -14.93 -10.81
C THR A 600 -9.37 -14.18 -9.82
N VAL A 601 -8.56 -13.23 -10.30
CA VAL A 601 -7.72 -12.38 -9.45
C VAL A 601 -8.61 -11.53 -8.55
N ARG A 602 -8.34 -11.60 -7.24
CA ARG A 602 -9.04 -10.79 -6.22
C ARG A 602 -8.17 -9.65 -5.73
N MET A 603 -6.86 -9.87 -5.72
CA MET A 603 -5.90 -8.86 -5.33
C MET A 603 -4.57 -9.10 -6.05
N LYS A 604 -3.95 -7.99 -6.48
CA LYS A 604 -2.57 -7.92 -7.00
C LYS A 604 -1.94 -6.68 -6.37
N SER A 605 -0.74 -6.80 -5.81
CA SER A 605 0.08 -5.66 -5.41
C SER A 605 1.49 -5.73 -5.96
N GLU A 606 2.02 -4.57 -6.31
CA GLU A 606 3.44 -4.40 -6.61
C GLU A 606 4.32 -4.72 -5.39
N LEU A 607 5.45 -5.40 -5.63
CA LEU A 607 6.45 -5.69 -4.61
C LEU A 607 7.60 -4.68 -4.72
N ARG A 608 7.51 -3.57 -3.99
CA ARG A 608 8.47 -2.44 -4.06
C ARG A 608 8.97 -1.99 -2.69
N GLY A 609 9.30 -2.93 -1.82
CA GLY A 609 9.66 -2.61 -0.44
C GLY A 609 11.07 -3.03 -0.02
N PRO A 610 11.59 -2.43 1.07
CA PRO A 610 12.93 -2.65 1.53
C PRO A 610 13.02 -3.91 2.38
N GLY A 611 13.59 -4.96 1.83
CA GLY A 611 13.78 -6.21 2.54
C GLY A 611 14.19 -7.33 1.60
N ARG A 612 14.23 -8.53 2.14
CA ARG A 612 14.47 -9.77 1.38
C ARG A 612 13.36 -10.81 1.56
N VAL A 613 12.32 -10.46 2.33
CA VAL A 613 11.13 -11.29 2.53
C VAL A 613 9.92 -10.37 2.54
N ALA A 614 8.97 -10.59 1.64
CA ALA A 614 7.70 -9.88 1.61
C ALA A 614 6.62 -10.72 2.30
N LEU A 615 5.81 -10.08 3.16
CA LEU A 615 4.60 -10.63 3.75
C LEU A 615 3.41 -9.75 3.35
N PRO A 616 2.77 -10.04 2.20
CA PRO A 616 1.68 -9.21 1.70
C PRO A 616 0.41 -9.34 2.54
N LEU A 617 0.04 -10.57 2.89
CA LEU A 617 -1.22 -10.95 3.51
C LEU A 617 -1.03 -12.03 4.58
N ALA A 618 -2.03 -12.20 5.43
CA ALA A 618 -2.26 -13.44 6.16
C ALA A 618 -3.73 -13.83 6.04
N PHE A 619 -4.00 -15.11 5.88
CA PHE A 619 -5.35 -15.65 5.82
C PHE A 619 -5.68 -16.30 7.16
N LEU A 620 -6.87 -16.04 7.66
CA LEU A 620 -7.31 -16.31 9.01
C LEU A 620 -8.60 -17.11 8.95
N ARG A 621 -8.67 -18.25 9.64
CA ARG A 621 -9.92 -18.96 9.83
C ARG A 621 -10.58 -18.55 11.13
N ASP A 622 -11.80 -18.02 11.05
CA ASP A 622 -12.59 -17.67 12.22
C ASP A 622 -13.17 -18.91 12.94
N ALA A 623 -13.85 -18.68 14.07
CA ALA A 623 -14.45 -19.76 14.86
C ALA A 623 -15.59 -20.49 14.13
N ASP A 624 -16.21 -19.87 13.13
CA ASP A 624 -17.26 -20.46 12.29
C ASP A 624 -16.66 -21.23 11.11
N GLY A 625 -15.33 -21.21 10.95
CA GLY A 625 -14.62 -21.88 9.86
C GLY A 625 -14.51 -21.05 8.59
N ARG A 626 -14.93 -19.77 8.60
CA ARG A 626 -14.82 -18.88 7.43
C ARG A 626 -13.42 -18.30 7.34
N TRP A 627 -12.96 -18.10 6.10
CA TRP A 627 -11.65 -17.54 5.82
C TRP A 627 -11.73 -16.03 5.58
N HIS A 628 -10.74 -15.32 6.09
CA HIS A 628 -10.58 -13.88 5.93
C HIS A 628 -9.14 -13.54 5.56
N ALA A 629 -8.93 -12.64 4.61
CA ALA A 629 -7.62 -12.10 4.28
C ALA A 629 -7.35 -10.84 5.13
N LYS A 630 -6.18 -10.77 5.78
CA LYS A 630 -5.69 -9.61 6.53
C LYS A 630 -4.51 -8.96 5.82
N TRP A 631 -4.64 -7.66 5.51
CA TRP A 631 -3.61 -6.89 4.82
C TRP A 631 -2.43 -6.58 5.74
N LEU A 632 -1.23 -7.04 5.35
CA LEU A 632 0.01 -6.86 6.10
C LEU A 632 0.94 -5.86 5.39
N HIS A 633 1.28 -6.12 4.12
CA HIS A 633 2.28 -5.39 3.32
C HIS A 633 3.54 -5.03 4.12
N LEU A 634 4.23 -6.08 4.57
CA LEU A 634 5.45 -5.97 5.33
C LEU A 634 6.65 -6.47 4.56
N TYR A 635 7.79 -5.87 4.82
CA TYR A 635 9.07 -6.27 4.26
C TYR A 635 10.04 -6.55 5.40
N LEU A 636 10.46 -7.80 5.55
CA LEU A 636 11.43 -8.19 6.56
C LEU A 636 12.84 -8.08 5.98
N LYS A 637 13.80 -7.81 6.87
CA LYS A 637 15.20 -7.64 6.49
C LYS A 637 15.76 -8.87 5.76
N GLY A 638 15.42 -10.07 6.25
CA GLY A 638 15.97 -11.34 5.79
C GLY A 638 17.49 -11.45 5.93
N HIS A 639 18.02 -12.55 5.41
CA HIS A 639 19.44 -12.78 5.18
C HIS A 639 19.89 -12.19 3.83
N PRO A 640 21.20 -11.94 3.62
CA PRO A 640 21.70 -11.45 2.34
C PRO A 640 21.46 -12.40 1.16
N ALA A 641 21.33 -13.71 1.41
CA ALA A 641 21.04 -14.75 0.43
C ALA A 641 20.46 -15.98 1.12
N ALA A 642 19.93 -16.92 0.34
CA ALA A 642 19.29 -18.17 0.76
C ALA A 642 18.14 -17.97 1.76
N ASN A 643 17.33 -16.90 1.58
CA ASN A 643 16.10 -16.75 2.33
C ASN A 643 15.14 -17.84 1.94
N ARG A 644 14.53 -18.48 2.94
CA ARG A 644 13.57 -19.57 2.76
C ARG A 644 12.60 -19.59 3.92
N VAL A 645 11.42 -20.15 3.71
CA VAL A 645 10.39 -20.28 4.75
C VAL A 645 10.91 -20.89 6.04
N GLU A 646 11.70 -21.96 5.97
CA GLU A 646 12.17 -22.70 7.13
C GLU A 646 12.98 -21.85 8.11
N GLY A 647 13.76 -20.90 7.58
CA GLY A 647 14.58 -19.98 8.37
C GLY A 647 13.78 -18.82 8.98
N ASN A 648 12.61 -18.50 8.41
CA ASN A 648 11.81 -17.33 8.78
C ASN A 648 10.64 -17.66 9.72
N ARG A 649 10.22 -18.94 9.83
CA ARG A 649 9.01 -19.39 10.57
C ARG A 649 8.81 -18.74 11.94
N VAL A 650 9.80 -18.80 12.83
CA VAL A 650 9.68 -18.28 14.22
C VAL A 650 9.50 -16.76 14.22
N SER A 651 10.23 -16.06 13.36
CA SER A 651 10.14 -14.59 13.24
C SER A 651 8.79 -14.18 12.66
N VAL A 652 8.33 -14.89 11.62
CA VAL A 652 7.02 -14.67 10.98
C VAL A 652 5.89 -14.95 11.96
N ALA A 653 5.91 -16.06 12.70
CA ALA A 653 4.89 -16.39 13.70
C ALA A 653 4.83 -15.33 14.81
N THR A 654 5.98 -14.90 15.34
CA THR A 654 6.05 -13.85 16.37
C THR A 654 5.47 -12.52 15.89
N LEU A 655 5.81 -12.15 14.65
CA LEU A 655 5.33 -10.93 14.01
C LEU A 655 3.82 -11.01 13.74
N LEU A 656 3.36 -12.11 13.15
CA LEU A 656 1.98 -12.35 12.80
C LEU A 656 1.11 -12.25 14.04
N ARG A 657 1.49 -12.92 15.12
CA ARG A 657 0.77 -12.86 16.39
C ARG A 657 0.55 -11.43 16.88
N GLY A 658 1.59 -10.61 16.87
CA GLY A 658 1.47 -9.20 17.28
C GLY A 658 0.56 -8.37 16.36
N ILE A 659 0.45 -8.71 15.07
CA ILE A 659 -0.34 -7.96 14.09
C ILE A 659 -1.79 -8.45 14.00
N VAL A 660 -2.01 -9.75 14.10
CA VAL A 660 -3.34 -10.35 14.13
C VAL A 660 -4.07 -9.90 15.38
N GLU A 661 -3.43 -9.97 16.55
CA GLU A 661 -3.98 -9.53 17.84
C GLU A 661 -4.16 -8.00 17.95
N ARG A 662 -3.58 -7.23 17.00
CA ARG A 662 -3.76 -5.77 16.95
C ARG A 662 -5.10 -5.43 16.30
N GLU A 663 -5.84 -4.59 16.99
CA GLU A 663 -7.08 -3.99 16.52
C GLU A 663 -6.83 -2.68 15.76
N TYR A 664 -7.54 -2.47 14.67
CA TYR A 664 -7.45 -1.27 13.85
C TYR A 664 -8.78 -0.53 13.87
N LEU A 665 -8.77 0.80 13.76
CA LEU A 665 -10.04 1.51 13.52
C LEU A 665 -10.49 1.24 12.10
N THR A 666 -11.75 0.85 11.93
CA THR A 666 -12.33 0.44 10.65
C THR A 666 -13.39 1.41 10.14
N VAL A 667 -13.92 1.15 8.94
CA VAL A 667 -15.13 1.82 8.44
C VAL A 667 -16.31 1.59 9.39
N GLY A 668 -16.45 0.38 9.95
CA GLY A 668 -17.47 0.06 10.94
C GLY A 668 -17.44 0.96 12.18
N TYR A 669 -16.24 1.36 12.64
CA TYR A 669 -16.11 2.35 13.72
C TYR A 669 -16.74 3.71 13.35
N LEU A 670 -16.48 4.23 12.15
CA LEU A 670 -17.07 5.50 11.71
C LEU A 670 -18.58 5.39 11.48
N ALA A 671 -19.05 4.28 10.91
CA ALA A 671 -20.47 3.99 10.75
C ALA A 671 -21.19 3.95 12.11
N GLY A 672 -20.56 3.34 13.12
CA GLY A 672 -21.06 3.32 14.50
C GLY A 672 -21.17 4.72 15.13
N LEU A 673 -20.19 5.60 14.89
CA LEU A 673 -20.27 7.00 15.34
C LEU A 673 -21.42 7.77 14.68
N LEU A 674 -21.65 7.55 13.37
CA LEU A 674 -22.77 8.17 12.65
C LEU A 674 -24.12 7.65 13.15
N ALA A 675 -24.26 6.34 13.32
CA ALA A 675 -25.47 5.73 13.90
C ALA A 675 -25.78 6.31 15.29
N GLY A 676 -24.76 6.46 16.14
CA GLY A 676 -24.89 7.09 17.46
C GLY A 676 -25.33 8.57 17.42
N ARG A 677 -25.17 9.25 16.28
CA ARG A 677 -25.65 10.63 16.03
C ARG A 677 -27.04 10.69 15.37
N GLY A 678 -27.67 9.55 15.13
CA GLY A 678 -29.01 9.46 14.53
C GLY A 678 -29.03 9.29 13.00
N THR A 679 -27.88 9.08 12.35
CA THR A 679 -27.85 8.69 10.93
C THR A 679 -28.48 7.31 10.76
N THR A 680 -29.34 7.15 9.75
CA THR A 680 -29.83 5.81 9.38
C THR A 680 -28.73 5.08 8.61
N VAL A 681 -28.11 4.10 9.26
CA VAL A 681 -27.14 3.18 8.63
C VAL A 681 -27.87 1.93 8.18
N THR A 682 -27.73 1.57 6.92
CA THR A 682 -28.36 0.39 6.33
C THR A 682 -27.29 -0.44 5.64
N GLU A 683 -27.16 -1.69 6.06
CA GLU A 683 -26.36 -2.67 5.34
C GLU A 683 -27.00 -2.96 3.99
N TRP A 684 -26.24 -2.80 2.91
CA TRP A 684 -26.73 -2.93 1.54
C TRP A 684 -25.61 -3.41 0.61
N ASP A 685 -25.81 -4.60 0.07
CA ASP A 685 -24.87 -5.33 -0.79
C ASP A 685 -25.11 -5.10 -2.30
N GLY A 686 -26.03 -4.21 -2.66
CA GLY A 686 -26.38 -3.93 -4.05
C GLY A 686 -27.34 -4.93 -4.71
N THR A 687 -27.78 -5.99 -4.01
CA THR A 687 -28.65 -7.03 -4.59
C THR A 687 -30.12 -6.60 -4.72
N VAL A 688 -30.54 -5.63 -3.90
CA VAL A 688 -31.87 -5.02 -3.95
C VAL A 688 -31.78 -3.62 -4.57
N ALA A 689 -32.88 -3.18 -5.18
CA ALA A 689 -32.95 -1.89 -5.86
C ALA A 689 -32.47 -0.74 -4.94
N ALA A 690 -31.62 0.13 -5.50
CA ALA A 690 -31.13 1.31 -4.81
C ALA A 690 -32.29 2.26 -4.44
N PRO A 691 -32.17 3.03 -3.36
CA PRO A 691 -33.15 4.07 -3.02
C PRO A 691 -33.27 5.14 -4.13
N ASP A 692 -34.48 5.67 -4.34
CA ASP A 692 -34.80 6.66 -5.38
C ASP A 692 -34.11 8.03 -5.23
N GLY A 693 -33.34 8.27 -4.15
CA GLY A 693 -32.72 9.56 -3.84
C GLY A 693 -31.23 9.46 -3.55
N PRO A 694 -30.53 10.61 -3.45
CA PRO A 694 -29.10 10.64 -3.16
C PRO A 694 -28.80 10.02 -1.78
N VAL A 695 -27.76 9.20 -1.75
CA VAL A 695 -27.25 8.56 -0.53
C VAL A 695 -25.75 8.77 -0.40
N THR A 696 -25.22 8.51 0.79
CA THR A 696 -23.79 8.21 0.93
C THR A 696 -23.65 6.69 0.96
N TYR A 697 -22.87 6.14 0.03
CA TYR A 697 -22.55 4.72 -0.02
C TYR A 697 -21.07 4.51 0.29
N VAL A 698 -20.78 3.51 1.11
CA VAL A 698 -19.41 3.02 1.37
C VAL A 698 -19.38 1.54 1.10
N GLY A 699 -18.47 1.08 0.23
CA GLY A 699 -18.35 -0.35 -0.07
C GLY A 699 -17.09 -0.74 -0.83
N LEU A 700 -16.89 -2.03 -1.09
CA LEU A 700 -15.70 -2.53 -1.79
C LEU A 700 -15.73 -2.27 -3.29
N GLN A 701 -16.92 -2.11 -3.85
CA GLN A 701 -17.15 -1.74 -5.24
C GLN A 701 -18.29 -0.74 -5.35
N ARG A 702 -18.30 -0.01 -6.46
CA ARG A 702 -19.43 0.85 -6.81
C ARG A 702 -20.60 0.00 -7.33
N PRO A 703 -21.78 0.11 -6.74
CA PRO A 703 -22.96 -0.59 -7.20
C PRO A 703 -23.66 0.17 -8.33
N GLU A 704 -24.36 -0.57 -9.19
CA GLU A 704 -25.17 0.01 -10.27
C GLU A 704 -26.47 0.63 -9.72
N GLY A 705 -27.01 1.63 -10.40
CA GLY A 705 -28.34 2.18 -10.14
C GLY A 705 -28.45 3.17 -8.97
N LEU A 706 -27.34 3.54 -8.31
CA LEU A 706 -27.34 4.65 -7.36
C LEU A 706 -27.69 5.97 -8.05
N HIS A 707 -28.38 6.86 -7.32
CA HIS A 707 -28.71 8.20 -7.80
C HIS A 707 -27.43 8.97 -8.19
N PRO A 708 -27.39 9.73 -9.31
CA PRO A 708 -26.19 10.42 -9.80
C PRO A 708 -25.53 11.36 -8.78
N ASP A 709 -26.34 12.01 -7.93
CA ASP A 709 -25.86 12.90 -6.86
C ASP A 709 -25.42 12.16 -5.57
N SER A 710 -25.33 10.83 -5.61
CA SER A 710 -24.87 10.04 -4.46
C SER A 710 -23.36 10.20 -4.26
N ARG A 711 -22.95 10.31 -2.99
CA ARG A 711 -21.53 10.25 -2.61
C ARG A 711 -21.12 8.78 -2.49
N ILE A 712 -20.07 8.40 -3.19
CA ILE A 712 -19.60 7.02 -3.24
C ILE A 712 -18.17 6.97 -2.72
N VAL A 713 -17.93 6.11 -1.74
CA VAL A 713 -16.61 5.84 -1.19
C VAL A 713 -16.29 4.36 -1.39
N THR A 714 -15.20 4.09 -2.09
CA THR A 714 -14.64 2.78 -2.37
C THR A 714 -13.15 2.77 -2.00
N PRO A 715 -12.42 1.64 -2.10
CA PRO A 715 -11.01 1.59 -1.74
C PRO A 715 -10.15 2.69 -2.41
N GLU A 716 -10.48 3.09 -3.64
CA GLU A 716 -9.76 4.11 -4.43
C GLU A 716 -9.77 5.52 -3.79
N ASN A 717 -10.83 5.84 -3.05
CA ASN A 717 -11.01 7.12 -2.36
C ASN A 717 -11.33 6.98 -0.87
N LEU A 718 -10.96 5.85 -0.24
CA LEU A 718 -11.21 5.58 1.18
C LEU A 718 -10.66 6.66 2.14
N ARG A 719 -9.64 7.39 1.70
CA ARG A 719 -9.09 8.57 2.41
C ARG A 719 -10.11 9.67 2.66
N ASP A 720 -11.18 9.74 1.87
CA ASP A 720 -12.26 10.73 1.99
C ASP A 720 -13.12 10.51 3.24
N LEU A 721 -12.97 9.36 3.91
CA LEU A 721 -13.57 9.08 5.22
C LEU A 721 -12.82 9.71 6.38
N ILE A 722 -11.56 10.14 6.17
CA ILE A 722 -10.77 10.76 7.22
C ILE A 722 -11.27 12.20 7.42
N PRO A 723 -11.86 12.53 8.59
CA PRO A 723 -12.31 13.89 8.84
C PRO A 723 -11.11 14.86 8.87
N GLU A 724 -11.35 16.09 8.44
CA GLU A 724 -10.34 17.17 8.45
C GLU A 724 -9.83 17.46 9.86
#